data_AF-A0A1Q9DPL1-F1
#
_entry.id   AF-A0A1Q9DPL1-F1
#
_cell.length_a   1.000
_cell.length_b   1.000
_cell.length_c   1.000
_cell.angle_alpha   90.00
_cell.angle_beta   90.00
_cell.angle_gamma   90.00
#
_symmetry.space_group_name_H-M   'P 1'
#
loop_
_entity.id
_entity.type
_entity.pdbx_description
1 polymer ?
#
loop_
_entity_poly.entity_id
_entity_poly.type
_entity_poly.pdbx_seq_one_letter_code
_entity_poly.pdbx_strand_id
1 'polypeptide(L)'
;MVDCLTWQMLRCTEDLDDQLLFFVTAWPELNRDELENRLSQFRETLIQSNLQAYIIPTDDAHMSEVPPDCFARRRFLTGFSGSAGTALVTPTEAMLWTDGRYFIQAKMELSSSWKLIKSGIEGTPDLGDWLSQNLRQGDLVGIDPSVHAALPTLELQSKLRKAGIDLRCIEPNLVDQIWKSGRSWPSSPVRLHPQAVAGASASEKLKGVRQKMAEQGADVVLVTALDEVALLGLQAGRHFHFRFGYLFNIRGGDVRHTPVVLAFALVDVEGASIFVDDGKVTREVRKYLEDLQVEVNPYASFGQAVSERVQSGQRVWMDTKRSNYSLFLASGQEGPAVTKRSPVAEMQACKNQAEIKGMVEAHRRDGAALCRAFAQLEAMLKRGEVVTEIDVDRVVTASRAAALGYLERSFDTIAGYGPNAAIIHYVAQAESAATVGTDSMLLLDSGAQYHDGTTDVTRTLKFGMPTSRERELFTRVLKAHIGLATATFPADVPCFVLDAYARRPLWEVAVDYRHGTGHGVGAALAVHEIPPYIGQRFENRDPLKAGMIVSNEPGLYLEGCLGIRIENLMLVVQKAVGKDGRSYLGMCPITLVPIQRNLVDASLLSNAELSYLNAYHARVADELFPILSELGDTEALQFLHRETAEIQRPDDVCWDDIHAKEAAGASPAHDQGLQPNPGDEKLRAYEVAGFRPFTLSSTCGTMWSCGALLPGSIQSRSREGMQQAMPVATISLNTRSVGTAIVIHAGNMITATTPQILKLETEKGDLPEEAEEVFVEVVVGSLLALWGGIGDFKLANSSKRSQEATMGANSLRCDDASILCWTFALVAHLRPCALACAALPVAQALPTRSAAFDGKFWDLLTTWDVTDIPDLSGKVAIVTGPTVNGIGFESTVEMSRKGAQVILAGRSEGKGQEALKELLRRVPDAKADFMKLDLSSLKQVKEFAMNFKAKRLPLHILMNNAGIMANPFSLTVDKLESQFATNHLGHFLLTKLLLPELEASAPARVVTVTSAAAHFPEMMAKLEMPRGQIS
;
A
#
# COMPACT_ATOMS: atom_id res chain seq x y z
N MET A 1 36.56 -36.89 9.18
CA MET A 1 35.12 -37.24 9.24
C MET A 1 34.69 -37.43 10.68
N VAL A 2 35.21 -38.43 11.41
CA VAL A 2 34.89 -38.61 12.85
C VAL A 2 35.17 -37.32 13.66
N ASP A 3 36.31 -36.66 13.41
CA ASP A 3 36.74 -35.45 14.14
C ASP A 3 35.86 -34.20 13.89
N CYS A 4 34.96 -34.22 12.91
CA CYS A 4 34.00 -33.14 12.69
C CYS A 4 32.78 -33.28 13.61
N LEU A 5 32.28 -34.51 13.80
CA LEU A 5 31.09 -34.79 14.60
C LEU A 5 31.34 -34.54 16.09
N THR A 6 32.48 -34.96 16.62
CA THR A 6 32.87 -34.73 18.02
C THR A 6 33.03 -33.24 18.35
N TRP A 7 33.34 -32.40 17.36
CA TRP A 7 33.54 -30.96 17.56
C TRP A 7 32.24 -30.15 17.46
N GLN A 8 31.16 -30.71 16.91
CA GLN A 8 29.84 -30.06 16.88
C GLN A 8 29.10 -30.19 18.21
N MET A 9 29.10 -31.38 18.83
CA MET A 9 28.36 -31.59 20.09
C MET A 9 28.85 -30.74 21.26
N LEU A 10 30.16 -30.48 21.36
CA LEU A 10 30.74 -29.69 22.46
C LEU A 10 30.41 -28.19 22.40
N ARG A 11 30.00 -27.64 21.25
CA ARG A 11 29.59 -26.22 21.15
C ARG A 11 28.12 -25.97 21.48
N CYS A 12 27.27 -26.99 21.40
CA CYS A 12 25.83 -26.87 21.66
C CYS A 12 25.46 -26.67 23.15
N THR A 13 26.44 -26.63 24.07
CA THR A 13 26.21 -26.51 25.51
C THR A 13 27.03 -25.42 26.22
N GLU A 14 28.00 -24.78 25.55
CA GLU A 14 28.91 -23.80 26.19
C GLU A 14 29.02 -22.46 25.43
N ASP A 15 28.92 -22.44 24.09
CA ASP A 15 28.98 -21.18 23.29
C ASP A 15 27.61 -20.46 23.19
N LEU A 16 26.53 -21.03 23.74
CA LEU A 16 25.15 -20.51 23.57
C LEU A 16 24.83 -19.32 24.49
N ASP A 17 25.21 -19.38 25.77
CA ASP A 17 24.91 -18.32 26.73
C ASP A 17 25.68 -17.02 26.41
N ASP A 18 26.96 -17.11 26.05
CA ASP A 18 27.80 -15.94 25.73
C ASP A 18 27.46 -15.28 24.38
N GLN A 19 26.78 -15.98 23.45
CA GLN A 19 26.29 -15.36 22.20
C GLN A 19 24.82 -14.91 22.28
N LEU A 20 24.03 -15.46 23.20
CA LEU A 20 22.77 -14.84 23.63
C LEU A 20 23.00 -13.59 24.50
N LEU A 21 24.21 -13.39 25.02
CA LEU A 21 24.67 -12.19 25.71
C LEU A 21 25.03 -11.00 24.80
N PHE A 22 24.55 -10.98 23.55
CA PHE A 22 24.31 -9.70 22.87
C PHE A 22 23.24 -8.95 23.66
N PHE A 23 23.68 -7.97 24.46
CA PHE A 23 22.80 -7.17 25.30
C PHE A 23 21.57 -6.70 24.53
N VAL A 24 20.42 -7.27 24.91
CA VAL A 24 19.19 -6.49 24.95
C VAL A 24 19.45 -5.39 25.97
N THR A 25 20.02 -4.28 25.50
CA THR A 25 19.84 -2.98 26.13
C THR A 25 18.37 -2.58 25.95
N ALA A 26 17.51 -3.32 26.64
CA ALA A 26 16.33 -2.72 27.22
C ALA A 26 16.85 -1.51 27.99
N TRP A 27 16.40 -0.32 27.55
CA TRP A 27 16.43 0.82 28.43
C TRP A 27 15.73 0.37 29.73
N PRO A 28 16.40 0.43 30.89
CA PRO A 28 15.80 -0.08 32.14
C PRO A 28 14.46 0.62 32.34
N GLU A 29 13.44 -0.12 32.80
CA GLU A 29 12.06 0.39 32.90
C GLU A 29 12.06 1.80 33.49
N LEU A 30 11.78 2.79 32.64
CA LEU A 30 11.98 4.18 33.00
C LEU A 30 10.88 4.56 33.99
N ASN A 31 11.24 4.67 35.27
CA ASN A 31 10.32 5.05 36.32
C ASN A 31 9.59 6.33 35.89
N ARG A 32 8.26 6.34 36.04
CA ARG A 32 7.41 7.47 35.68
C ARG A 32 7.85 8.74 36.41
N ASP A 33 8.31 8.63 37.67
CA ASP A 33 8.88 9.76 38.41
C ASP A 33 10.13 10.34 37.74
N GLU A 34 10.95 9.50 37.09
CA GLU A 34 12.14 9.95 36.37
C GLU A 34 11.76 10.65 35.05
N LEU A 35 10.77 10.14 34.32
CA LEU A 35 10.25 10.78 33.11
C LEU A 35 9.64 12.17 33.42
N GLU A 36 8.85 12.28 34.49
CA GLU A 36 8.29 13.56 34.95
C GLU A 36 9.40 14.53 35.42
N ASN A 37 10.46 14.03 36.06
CA ASN A 37 11.62 14.83 36.45
C ASN A 37 12.41 15.32 35.22
N ARG A 38 12.66 14.47 34.22
CA ARG A 38 13.30 14.84 32.94
C ARG A 38 12.49 15.92 32.21
N LEU A 39 11.16 15.78 32.12
CA LEU A 39 10.28 16.79 31.53
C LEU A 39 10.28 18.11 32.31
N SER A 40 10.33 18.05 33.64
CA SER A 40 10.40 19.24 34.51
C SER A 40 11.70 20.01 34.30
N GLN A 41 12.85 19.33 34.32
CA GLN A 41 14.15 19.94 34.01
C GLN A 41 14.19 20.51 32.59
N PHE A 42 13.59 19.82 31.60
CA PHE A 42 13.52 20.33 30.23
C PHE A 42 12.72 21.64 30.13
N ARG A 43 11.62 21.78 30.89
CA ARG A 43 10.86 23.05 30.96
C ARG A 43 11.66 24.18 31.57
N GLU A 44 12.51 23.91 32.57
CA GLU A 44 13.43 24.92 33.11
C GLU A 44 14.42 25.40 32.04
N THR A 45 15.06 24.47 31.30
CA THR A 45 15.94 24.80 30.17
C THR A 45 15.21 25.57 29.06
N LEU A 46 13.96 25.21 28.75
CA LEU A 46 13.13 25.90 27.75
C LEU A 46 12.83 27.35 28.14
N ILE A 47 12.44 27.57 29.40
CA ILE A 47 12.15 28.91 29.95
C ILE A 47 13.42 29.76 30.02
N GLN A 48 14.56 29.18 30.44
CA GLN A 48 15.86 29.85 30.44
C GLN A 48 16.31 30.25 29.02
N SER A 49 15.89 29.49 28.00
CA SER A 49 16.14 29.79 26.58
C SER A 49 15.17 30.83 25.99
N ASN A 50 14.21 31.34 26.77
CA ASN A 50 13.15 32.28 26.34
C ASN A 50 12.32 31.77 25.14
N LEU A 51 12.02 30.46 25.12
CA LEU A 51 11.21 29.83 24.06
C LEU A 51 9.79 29.49 24.56
N GLN A 52 8.81 29.63 23.69
CA GLN A 52 7.41 29.27 23.98
C GLN A 52 7.08 27.83 23.57
N ALA A 53 7.85 27.26 22.63
CA ALA A 53 7.85 25.82 22.37
C ALA A 53 9.22 25.33 21.86
N TYR A 54 9.49 24.03 21.99
CA TYR A 54 10.62 23.36 21.35
C TYR A 54 10.19 22.00 20.79
N ILE A 55 10.67 21.68 19.59
CA ILE A 55 10.32 20.46 18.85
C ILE A 55 11.45 19.43 19.00
N ILE A 56 11.09 18.18 19.31
CA ILE A 56 12.02 17.05 19.39
C ILE A 56 11.52 15.96 18.40
N PRO A 57 12.16 15.82 17.23
CA PRO A 57 11.83 14.78 16.26
C PRO A 57 12.37 13.42 16.70
N THR A 58 12.14 12.37 15.90
CA THR A 58 12.83 11.07 16.11
C THR A 58 14.19 11.04 15.43
N ASP A 59 14.30 11.77 14.31
CA ASP A 59 15.40 11.77 13.36
C ASP A 59 16.78 12.08 13.99
N ASP A 60 17.84 11.55 13.38
CA ASP A 60 19.23 11.86 13.68
C ASP A 60 19.81 12.88 12.67
N ALA A 61 21.14 13.02 12.63
CA ALA A 61 21.80 13.94 11.70
C ALA A 61 21.69 13.54 10.21
N HIS A 62 21.19 12.33 9.93
CA HIS A 62 21.19 11.65 8.61
C HIS A 62 19.78 11.33 8.09
N MET A 63 18.73 11.66 8.85
CA MET A 63 17.36 11.22 8.59
C MET A 63 17.25 9.69 8.52
N SER A 64 17.84 9.01 9.52
CA SER A 64 17.65 7.58 9.79
C SER A 64 16.27 7.33 10.43
N GLU A 65 15.55 6.30 9.98
CA GLU A 65 14.26 5.92 10.61
C GLU A 65 14.46 5.37 12.03
N VAL A 66 15.45 4.51 12.22
CA VAL A 66 15.87 4.02 13.54
C VAL A 66 17.20 4.70 13.87
N PRO A 67 17.20 5.80 14.65
CA PRO A 67 18.44 6.47 15.04
C PRO A 67 19.25 5.60 16.03
N PRO A 68 20.58 5.74 16.10
CA PRO A 68 21.36 5.18 17.20
C PRO A 68 20.89 5.72 18.56
N ASP A 69 21.11 4.96 19.65
CA ASP A 69 20.71 5.37 21.00
C ASP A 69 21.24 6.77 21.39
N CYS A 70 22.40 7.21 20.88
CA CYS A 70 22.92 8.57 21.13
C CYS A 70 22.12 9.72 20.48
N PHE A 71 21.12 9.41 19.65
CA PHE A 71 20.19 10.37 19.05
C PHE A 71 18.75 10.21 19.55
N ALA A 72 18.46 9.22 20.41
CA ALA A 72 17.11 8.87 20.90
C ALA A 72 16.49 9.89 21.89
N ARG A 73 16.71 11.19 21.68
CA ARG A 73 16.31 12.33 22.52
C ARG A 73 14.82 12.34 22.83
N ARG A 74 13.98 12.02 21.84
CA ARG A 74 12.53 11.86 22.00
C ARG A 74 12.23 10.75 23.01
N ARG A 75 12.75 9.53 22.84
CA ARG A 75 12.57 8.40 23.77
C ARG A 75 13.07 8.74 25.18
N PHE A 76 14.25 9.35 25.30
CA PHE A 76 14.81 9.80 26.58
C PHE A 76 13.85 10.74 27.34
N LEU A 77 13.20 11.67 26.64
CA LEU A 77 12.33 12.69 27.24
C LEU A 77 10.87 12.23 27.42
N THR A 78 10.35 11.34 26.57
CA THR A 78 8.93 10.93 26.56
C THR A 78 8.66 9.53 27.13
N GLY A 79 9.67 8.67 27.23
CA GLY A 79 9.51 7.22 27.42
C GLY A 79 9.12 6.47 26.14
N PHE A 80 8.23 7.06 25.31
CA PHE A 80 7.74 6.45 24.06
C PHE A 80 8.86 5.96 23.12
N SER A 81 8.79 4.70 22.67
CA SER A 81 9.89 3.98 22.03
C SER A 81 9.72 3.64 20.54
N GLY A 82 8.51 3.71 19.97
CA GLY A 82 8.26 3.40 18.54
C GLY A 82 9.06 4.24 17.53
N SER A 83 9.26 3.77 16.29
CA SER A 83 10.18 4.41 15.32
C SER A 83 9.71 5.75 14.74
N ALA A 84 8.44 6.13 14.91
CA ALA A 84 7.91 7.38 14.36
C ALA A 84 7.24 8.25 15.42
N GLY A 85 7.64 9.52 15.50
CA GLY A 85 6.92 10.53 16.25
C GLY A 85 7.67 11.84 16.43
N THR A 86 6.94 12.91 16.75
CA THR A 86 7.48 14.24 17.02
C THR A 86 6.91 14.75 18.33
N ALA A 87 7.78 15.00 19.30
CA ALA A 87 7.41 15.59 20.58
C ALA A 87 7.48 17.12 20.51
N LEU A 88 6.57 17.78 21.22
CA LEU A 88 6.52 19.23 21.40
C LEU A 88 6.38 19.51 22.89
N VAL A 89 7.26 20.36 23.44
CA VAL A 89 7.14 20.84 24.83
C VAL A 89 6.99 22.34 24.83
N THR A 90 6.05 22.83 25.65
CA THR A 90 5.89 24.26 25.99
C THR A 90 6.15 24.43 27.50
N PRO A 91 6.25 25.67 28.01
CA PRO A 91 6.38 25.92 29.45
C PRO A 91 5.27 25.28 30.32
N THR A 92 4.12 24.95 29.74
CA THR A 92 2.95 24.41 30.48
C THR A 92 2.45 23.05 29.98
N GLU A 93 2.77 22.63 28.74
CA GLU A 93 2.22 21.44 28.10
C GLU A 93 3.30 20.56 27.48
N ALA A 94 2.95 19.31 27.17
CA ALA A 94 3.82 18.37 26.45
C ALA A 94 2.94 17.45 25.59
N MET A 95 3.32 17.26 24.33
CA MET A 95 2.54 16.55 23.31
C MET A 95 3.42 15.66 22.45
N LEU A 96 2.88 14.53 21.99
CA LEU A 96 3.53 13.65 21.03
C LEU A 96 2.60 13.41 19.84
N TRP A 97 3.00 13.84 18.65
CA TRP A 97 2.42 13.38 17.39
C TRP A 97 3.04 12.04 17.01
N THR A 98 2.22 11.05 16.69
CA THR A 98 2.65 9.80 16.02
C THR A 98 1.54 9.28 15.10
N ASP A 99 1.81 8.22 14.32
CA ASP A 99 0.91 7.66 13.31
C ASP A 99 0.13 6.41 13.79
N GLY A 100 -0.74 5.90 12.91
CA GLY A 100 -1.68 4.81 13.20
C GLY A 100 -1.06 3.50 13.70
N ARG A 101 0.23 3.24 13.42
CA ARG A 101 0.96 2.08 13.93
C ARG A 101 1.18 2.12 15.45
N TYR A 102 1.20 3.34 16.02
CA TYR A 102 1.72 3.61 17.36
C TYR A 102 0.69 4.15 18.37
N PHE A 103 -0.58 4.34 17.98
CA PHE A 103 -1.61 4.87 18.88
C PHE A 103 -1.85 4.06 20.16
N ILE A 104 -1.66 2.74 20.13
CA ILE A 104 -1.83 1.86 21.30
C ILE A 104 -0.56 1.92 22.16
N GLN A 105 0.61 1.71 21.58
CA GLN A 105 1.90 1.78 22.27
C GLN A 105 2.11 3.13 22.98
N ALA A 106 1.89 4.26 22.29
CA ALA A 106 2.04 5.58 22.89
C ALA A 106 1.05 5.84 24.05
N LYS A 107 -0.13 5.20 24.05
CA LYS A 107 -1.08 5.27 25.18
C LYS A 107 -0.62 4.46 26.40
N MET A 108 0.26 3.47 26.21
CA MET A 108 0.82 2.62 27.27
C MET A 108 2.12 3.21 27.85
N GLU A 109 3.01 3.69 26.98
CA GLU A 109 4.36 4.17 27.34
C GLU A 109 4.37 5.62 27.88
N LEU A 110 3.48 6.50 27.43
CA LEU A 110 3.48 7.90 27.85
C LEU A 110 2.96 8.08 29.29
N SER A 111 3.59 9.00 30.04
CA SER A 111 3.11 9.45 31.34
C SER A 111 1.93 10.43 31.20
N SER A 112 1.24 10.71 32.32
CA SER A 112 0.07 11.59 32.35
C SER A 112 0.32 13.05 31.95
N SER A 113 1.57 13.51 31.98
CA SER A 113 1.94 14.86 31.51
C SER A 113 2.01 15.00 29.98
N TRP A 114 1.99 13.89 29.22
CA TRP A 114 2.08 13.88 27.77
C TRP A 114 0.72 13.66 27.10
N LYS A 115 0.36 14.55 26.16
CA LYS A 115 -0.83 14.42 25.32
C LYS A 115 -0.50 13.71 24.00
N LEU A 116 -1.06 12.51 23.79
CA LEU A 116 -0.98 11.81 22.51
C LEU A 116 -1.85 12.50 21.45
N ILE A 117 -1.22 12.94 20.36
CA ILE A 117 -1.88 13.52 19.18
C ILE A 117 -1.80 12.51 18.02
N LYS A 118 -2.96 12.21 17.42
CA LYS A 118 -3.13 11.07 16.49
C LYS A 118 -3.06 11.51 15.03
N SER A 119 -1.86 11.54 14.47
CA SER A 119 -1.62 11.99 13.08
C SER A 119 -2.40 11.15 12.08
N GLY A 120 -2.99 11.80 11.07
CA GLY A 120 -3.81 11.14 10.05
C GLY A 120 -5.25 10.81 10.46
N ILE A 121 -5.70 11.21 11.66
CA ILE A 121 -7.12 11.15 12.04
C ILE A 121 -7.79 12.50 11.75
N GLU A 122 -8.93 12.47 11.06
CA GLU A 122 -9.72 13.66 10.73
C GLU A 122 -10.00 14.54 11.96
N GLY A 123 -9.87 15.86 11.79
CA GLY A 123 -10.00 16.83 12.88
C GLY A 123 -8.79 16.96 13.80
N THR A 124 -7.74 16.14 13.64
CA THR A 124 -6.48 16.29 14.38
C THR A 124 -5.57 17.30 13.67
N PRO A 125 -5.12 18.40 14.32
CA PRO A 125 -4.24 19.37 13.68
C PRO A 125 -2.83 18.83 13.46
N ASP A 126 -2.17 19.26 12.39
CA ASP A 126 -0.72 19.06 12.25
C ASP A 126 0.05 19.94 13.25
N LEU A 127 1.34 19.65 13.43
CA LEU A 127 2.20 20.35 14.38
C LEU A 127 2.24 21.88 14.13
N GLY A 128 2.27 22.29 12.86
CA GLY A 128 2.33 23.70 12.46
C GLY A 128 0.99 24.42 12.59
N ASP A 129 -0.14 23.73 12.39
CA ASP A 129 -1.48 24.25 12.69
C ASP A 129 -1.66 24.44 14.20
N TRP A 130 -1.28 23.44 15.00
CA TRP A 130 -1.36 23.54 16.45
C TRP A 130 -0.55 24.73 16.97
N LEU A 131 0.70 24.86 16.53
CA LEU A 131 1.56 26.01 16.88
C LEU A 131 0.93 27.34 16.43
N SER A 132 0.41 27.42 15.20
CA SER A 132 -0.21 28.64 14.66
C SER A 132 -1.53 29.02 15.34
N GLN A 133 -2.19 28.08 16.03
CA GLN A 133 -3.45 28.29 16.75
C GLN A 133 -3.27 28.58 18.24
N ASN A 134 -2.17 28.14 18.85
CA ASN A 134 -1.97 28.20 20.32
C ASN A 134 -0.87 29.19 20.76
N LEU A 135 0.06 29.56 19.86
CA LEU A 135 1.07 30.59 20.13
C LEU A 135 0.63 31.97 19.58
N ARG A 136 1.35 33.01 20.00
CA ARG A 136 1.07 34.42 19.69
C ARG A 136 2.06 34.97 18.68
N GLN A 137 1.69 36.07 18.04
CA GLN A 137 2.61 36.86 17.23
C GLN A 137 3.79 37.35 18.10
N GLY A 138 5.01 37.03 17.67
CA GLY A 138 6.25 37.32 18.40
C GLY A 138 6.79 36.17 19.27
N ASP A 139 6.03 35.08 19.45
CA ASP A 139 6.50 33.89 20.16
C ASP A 139 7.58 33.14 19.35
N LEU A 140 8.49 32.48 20.08
CA LEU A 140 9.64 31.76 19.54
C LEU A 140 9.47 30.23 19.68
N VAL A 141 9.69 29.51 18.58
CA VAL A 141 9.70 28.05 18.53
C VAL A 141 11.11 27.56 18.22
N GLY A 142 11.71 26.76 19.12
CA GLY A 142 13.05 26.22 18.95
C GLY A 142 13.11 24.88 18.22
N ILE A 143 14.16 24.70 17.40
CA ILE A 143 14.57 23.42 16.80
C ILE A 143 16.09 23.25 16.90
N ASP A 144 16.56 22.00 16.94
CA ASP A 144 17.95 21.66 16.61
C ASP A 144 18.04 21.45 15.09
N PRO A 145 18.66 22.36 14.32
CA PRO A 145 18.67 22.27 12.86
C PRO A 145 19.48 21.08 12.34
N SER A 146 20.34 20.47 13.15
CA SER A 146 21.13 19.31 12.77
C SER A 146 20.32 18.02 12.66
N VAL A 147 19.14 17.94 13.30
CA VAL A 147 18.27 16.74 13.32
C VAL A 147 16.86 16.99 12.77
N HIS A 148 16.68 18.03 11.96
CA HIS A 148 15.44 18.27 11.22
C HIS A 148 15.71 18.29 9.72
N ALA A 149 14.93 17.56 8.92
CA ALA A 149 15.02 17.60 7.46
C ALA A 149 14.78 19.02 6.91
N ALA A 150 15.55 19.43 5.91
CA ALA A 150 15.56 20.82 5.44
C ALA A 150 14.22 21.29 4.85
N LEU A 151 13.59 20.51 3.97
CA LEU A 151 12.33 20.91 3.30
C LEU A 151 11.14 21.03 4.28
N PRO A 152 10.83 20.03 5.13
CA PRO A 152 9.79 20.20 6.16
C PRO A 152 10.03 21.38 7.10
N THR A 153 11.31 21.70 7.38
CA THR A 153 11.68 22.86 8.20
C THR A 153 11.36 24.19 7.51
N LEU A 154 11.62 24.30 6.20
CA LEU A 154 11.25 25.48 5.40
C LEU A 154 9.73 25.63 5.27
N GLU A 155 9.00 24.53 5.11
CA GLU A 155 7.54 24.51 5.06
C GLU A 155 6.92 24.93 6.41
N LEU A 156 7.41 24.40 7.52
CA LEU A 156 7.03 24.82 8.88
C LEU A 156 7.37 26.29 9.14
N GLN A 157 8.57 26.74 8.78
CA GLN A 157 9.00 28.15 8.90
C GLN A 157 8.08 29.09 8.10
N SER A 158 7.67 28.67 6.89
CA SER A 158 6.71 29.40 6.04
C SER A 158 5.30 29.44 6.65
N LYS A 159 4.86 28.37 7.32
CA LYS A 159 3.58 28.29 8.04
C LYS A 159 3.58 29.21 9.26
N LEU A 160 4.57 29.09 10.14
CA LEU A 160 4.70 29.88 11.37
C LEU A 160 4.88 31.38 11.11
N ARG A 161 5.68 31.78 10.11
CA ARG A 161 5.84 33.20 9.73
C ARG A 161 4.52 33.87 9.33
N LYS A 162 3.57 33.14 8.73
CA LYS A 162 2.24 33.68 8.38
C LYS A 162 1.38 33.94 9.62
N ALA A 163 1.58 33.19 10.70
CA ALA A 163 1.00 33.45 12.02
C ALA A 163 1.80 34.49 12.85
N GLY A 164 2.93 34.99 12.32
CA GLY A 164 3.82 35.91 13.03
C GLY A 164 4.67 35.25 14.12
N ILE A 165 4.85 33.93 14.05
CA ILE A 165 5.65 33.11 14.98
C ILE A 165 7.03 32.85 14.36
N ASP A 166 8.08 32.93 15.19
CA ASP A 166 9.47 32.83 14.73
C ASP A 166 10.07 31.44 15.03
N LEU A 167 10.43 30.71 13.97
CA LEU A 167 11.18 29.45 14.09
C LEU A 167 12.68 29.76 14.26
N ARG A 168 13.27 29.31 15.38
CA ARG A 168 14.64 29.60 15.79
C ARG A 168 15.48 28.32 15.85
N CYS A 169 16.66 28.38 15.24
CA CYS A 169 17.67 27.33 15.34
C CYS A 169 18.42 27.47 16.67
N ILE A 170 18.56 26.37 17.41
CA ILE A 170 19.14 26.31 18.75
C ILE A 170 20.21 25.21 18.77
N GLU A 171 21.45 25.62 18.97
CA GLU A 171 22.61 24.73 19.09
C GLU A 171 23.41 25.10 20.36
N PRO A 172 23.86 24.13 21.18
CA PRO A 172 23.55 22.70 21.11
C PRO A 172 22.10 22.38 21.48
N ASN A 173 21.63 21.18 21.13
CA ASN A 173 20.27 20.71 21.40
C ASN A 173 19.92 20.81 22.90
N LEU A 174 18.75 21.34 23.24
CA LEU A 174 18.35 21.54 24.63
C LEU A 174 18.20 20.23 25.43
N VAL A 175 17.87 19.11 24.78
CA VAL A 175 17.73 17.80 25.46
C VAL A 175 19.10 17.31 25.95
N ASP A 176 20.16 17.62 25.22
CA ASP A 176 21.54 17.21 25.56
C ASP A 176 22.04 17.92 26.83
N GLN A 177 21.44 19.06 27.23
CA GLN A 177 21.81 19.79 28.45
C GLN A 177 21.32 19.08 29.73
N ILE A 178 20.23 18.31 29.64
CA ILE A 178 19.71 17.49 30.76
C ILE A 178 20.15 16.03 30.66
N TRP A 179 20.44 15.52 29.45
CA TRP A 179 20.91 14.16 29.20
C TRP A 179 22.42 14.00 29.49
N LYS A 180 22.79 14.17 30.76
CA LYS A 180 24.19 14.29 31.23
C LYS A 180 24.99 12.98 31.26
N SER A 181 24.37 11.82 31.06
CA SER A 181 25.01 10.50 31.11
C SER A 181 24.27 9.47 30.25
N GLY A 182 24.93 8.35 29.93
CA GLY A 182 24.35 7.26 29.11
C GLY A 182 24.34 7.50 27.59
N ARG A 183 24.80 8.67 27.12
CA ARG A 183 24.87 9.02 25.69
C ARG A 183 26.21 8.60 25.07
N SER A 184 26.41 7.31 24.82
CA SER A 184 27.59 6.79 24.12
C SER A 184 27.42 6.86 22.60
N TRP A 185 28.33 7.52 21.89
CA TRP A 185 28.43 7.39 20.43
C TRP A 185 28.84 5.97 20.05
N PRO A 186 28.27 5.38 18.99
CA PRO A 186 28.67 4.04 18.54
C PRO A 186 30.09 4.10 17.95
N SER A 187 30.86 3.04 18.17
CA SER A 187 32.29 2.91 17.84
C SER A 187 32.59 1.72 16.91
N SER A 188 31.57 1.24 16.20
CA SER A 188 31.64 -0.03 15.46
C SER A 188 32.67 0.02 14.31
N PRO A 189 33.55 -0.99 14.19
CA PRO A 189 34.59 -0.98 13.19
C PRO A 189 34.04 -1.19 11.78
N VAL A 190 34.78 -0.59 10.86
CA VAL A 190 34.47 -0.35 9.46
C VAL A 190 35.01 -1.53 8.62
N ARG A 191 34.22 -2.19 7.76
CA ARG A 191 34.50 -3.58 7.24
C ARG A 191 34.05 -3.88 5.78
N LEU A 192 34.67 -4.81 5.01
CA LEU A 192 34.44 -4.91 3.52
C LEU A 192 33.06 -5.46 3.07
N HIS A 193 32.52 -4.92 1.96
CA HIS A 193 31.71 -5.71 1.01
C HIS A 193 32.64 -6.36 -0.02
N PRO A 194 32.52 -7.67 -0.26
CA PRO A 194 33.11 -8.27 -1.45
C PRO A 194 32.43 -7.72 -2.72
N GLN A 195 33.21 -7.28 -3.71
CA GLN A 195 32.67 -6.87 -5.02
C GLN A 195 31.86 -7.99 -5.71
N ALA A 196 32.16 -9.26 -5.41
CA ALA A 196 31.41 -10.42 -5.88
C ALA A 196 29.93 -10.44 -5.42
N VAL A 197 29.59 -9.70 -4.37
CA VAL A 197 28.22 -9.51 -3.87
C VAL A 197 27.68 -8.13 -4.30
N ALA A 198 28.53 -7.10 -4.23
CA ALA A 198 28.18 -5.73 -4.65
C ALA A 198 27.85 -5.60 -6.15
N GLY A 199 28.41 -6.47 -7.00
CA GLY A 199 28.22 -6.51 -8.46
C GLY A 199 28.92 -5.41 -9.26
N ALA A 200 29.03 -4.20 -8.72
CA ALA A 200 29.78 -3.07 -9.28
C ALA A 200 30.84 -2.58 -8.28
N SER A 201 31.94 -1.99 -8.75
CA SER A 201 32.97 -1.37 -7.90
C SER A 201 32.56 0.04 -7.42
N ALA A 202 33.25 0.52 -6.38
CA ALA A 202 33.15 1.90 -5.92
C ALA A 202 33.43 2.94 -7.03
N SER A 203 34.44 2.67 -7.86
CA SER A 203 34.84 3.55 -8.97
C SER A 203 33.72 3.67 -10.02
N GLU A 204 33.06 2.56 -10.35
CA GLU A 204 31.91 2.54 -11.27
C GLU A 204 30.71 3.29 -10.68
N LYS A 205 30.45 3.15 -9.37
CA LYS A 205 29.38 3.87 -8.68
C LYS A 205 29.65 5.38 -8.61
N LEU A 206 30.86 5.80 -8.23
CA LEU A 206 31.29 7.21 -8.26
C LEU A 206 31.21 7.82 -9.66
N LYS A 207 31.60 7.06 -10.70
CA LYS A 207 31.43 7.46 -12.10
C LYS A 207 29.96 7.67 -12.47
N GLY A 208 29.05 6.81 -12.00
CA GLY A 208 27.60 6.97 -12.16
C GLY A 208 27.07 8.26 -11.51
N VAL A 209 27.49 8.55 -10.27
CA VAL A 209 27.16 9.80 -9.58
C VAL A 209 27.67 11.02 -10.36
N ARG A 210 28.92 11.00 -10.81
CA ARG A 210 29.51 12.10 -11.61
C ARG A 210 28.84 12.31 -12.96
N GLN A 211 28.34 11.25 -13.60
CA GLN A 211 27.49 11.40 -14.79
C GLN A 211 26.19 12.15 -14.44
N LYS A 212 25.53 11.78 -13.33
CA LYS A 212 24.31 12.48 -12.87
C LYS A 212 24.58 13.93 -12.49
N MET A 213 25.72 14.22 -11.88
CA MET A 213 26.17 15.59 -11.59
C MET A 213 26.27 16.44 -12.86
N ALA A 214 26.92 15.93 -13.91
CA ALA A 214 27.01 16.59 -15.20
C ALA A 214 25.62 16.80 -15.87
N GLU A 215 24.72 15.81 -15.76
CA GLU A 215 23.33 15.93 -16.25
C GLU A 215 22.50 17.01 -15.52
N GLN A 216 22.84 17.36 -14.27
CA GLN A 216 22.17 18.42 -13.50
C GLN A 216 22.95 19.75 -13.46
N GLY A 217 24.20 19.77 -13.92
CA GLY A 217 25.12 20.89 -13.76
C GLY A 217 25.49 21.15 -12.29
N ALA A 218 25.68 20.10 -11.50
CA ALA A 218 26.20 20.19 -10.13
C ALA A 218 27.71 19.91 -10.12
N ASP A 219 28.45 20.64 -9.30
CA ASP A 219 29.92 20.49 -9.15
C ASP A 219 30.28 19.58 -7.96
N VAL A 220 29.38 19.47 -6.98
CA VAL A 220 29.51 18.59 -5.81
C VAL A 220 28.14 18.05 -5.37
N VAL A 221 28.09 16.79 -4.93
CA VAL A 221 26.90 16.15 -4.31
C VAL A 221 27.16 15.87 -2.83
N LEU A 222 26.20 16.24 -1.98
CA LEU A 222 26.15 15.83 -0.57
C LEU A 222 25.43 14.47 -0.49
N VAL A 223 26.10 13.50 0.13
CA VAL A 223 25.55 12.18 0.43
C VAL A 223 25.38 12.11 1.95
N THR A 224 24.14 12.18 2.43
CA THR A 224 23.83 12.34 3.87
C THR A 224 23.17 11.14 4.51
N ALA A 225 22.47 10.32 3.74
CA ALA A 225 21.79 9.14 4.24
C ALA A 225 22.79 7.99 4.50
N LEU A 226 22.69 7.34 5.66
CA LEU A 226 23.67 6.33 6.08
C LEU A 226 23.72 5.10 5.15
N ASP A 227 22.57 4.72 4.60
CA ASP A 227 22.43 3.66 3.61
C ASP A 227 23.26 3.93 2.34
N GLU A 228 23.44 5.20 1.99
CA GLU A 228 24.21 5.63 0.82
C GLU A 228 25.74 5.65 1.10
N VAL A 229 26.21 5.86 2.36
CA VAL A 229 27.60 6.29 2.66
C VAL A 229 28.57 5.25 3.26
N ALA A 230 28.16 4.50 4.30
CA ALA A 230 28.96 3.78 5.35
C ALA A 230 30.34 3.16 4.99
N LEU A 231 31.31 2.86 5.89
CA LEU A 231 32.75 2.64 5.50
C LEU A 231 33.35 1.15 5.55
N LEU A 232 34.47 0.74 4.87
CA LEU A 232 35.07 -0.67 4.74
C LEU A 232 36.62 -0.71 4.80
N GLY A 233 37.50 -1.70 5.17
CA GLY A 233 37.55 -2.96 6.00
C GLY A 233 39.00 -3.46 6.39
N LEU A 234 39.41 -4.67 6.85
CA LEU A 234 38.71 -5.89 7.39
C LEU A 234 39.36 -6.68 8.60
N GLN A 235 40.35 -7.61 8.46
CA GLN A 235 40.34 -8.94 9.19
C GLN A 235 41.68 -9.57 9.72
N ALA A 236 41.64 -10.31 10.86
CA ALA A 236 42.46 -11.53 11.18
C ALA A 236 41.85 -12.41 12.31
N GLY A 237 41.73 -13.74 12.14
CA GLY A 237 41.19 -14.68 13.15
C GLY A 237 39.84 -15.33 12.78
N ARG A 238 39.49 -16.47 13.41
CA ARG A 238 38.27 -17.25 13.08
C ARG A 238 37.04 -16.80 13.87
N HIS A 239 36.20 -15.96 13.25
CA HIS A 239 34.72 -15.90 13.36
C HIS A 239 34.23 -14.77 12.44
N PHE A 240 33.21 -15.01 11.63
CA PHE A 240 32.82 -14.10 10.53
C PHE A 240 31.64 -13.20 10.89
N HIS A 241 31.80 -11.87 10.73
CA HIS A 241 30.72 -10.89 10.82
C HIS A 241 30.88 -9.83 9.72
N PHE A 242 29.82 -9.56 8.95
CA PHE A 242 29.82 -8.61 7.83
C PHE A 242 28.51 -7.79 7.75
N ARG A 243 28.46 -6.47 8.00
CA ARG A 243 27.24 -5.61 7.92
C ARG A 243 27.50 -4.31 7.10
N PHE A 244 26.53 -3.71 6.36
CA PHE A 244 26.56 -3.08 5.01
C PHE A 244 25.91 -1.67 4.66
N GLY A 245 26.43 -0.98 3.61
CA GLY A 245 26.05 0.33 3.01
C GLY A 245 26.61 0.64 1.58
N TYR A 246 26.05 1.57 0.78
CA TYR A 246 26.12 1.47 -0.71
C TYR A 246 27.34 2.02 -1.47
N LEU A 247 27.61 3.35 -1.46
CA LEU A 247 28.25 4.07 -2.59
C LEU A 247 29.63 3.54 -2.98
N PHE A 248 30.54 3.43 -2.03
CA PHE A 248 31.91 2.99 -2.31
C PHE A 248 32.08 1.48 -1.96
N ASN A 249 30.98 0.70 -1.91
CA ASN A 249 30.90 -0.69 -1.44
C ASN A 249 31.26 -0.91 0.03
N ILE A 250 30.85 0.00 0.91
CA ILE A 250 31.49 0.22 2.20
C ILE A 250 30.47 0.18 3.37
N ARG A 251 30.80 -0.47 4.52
CA ARG A 251 29.85 -1.33 5.27
C ARG A 251 30.16 -1.42 6.82
N GLY A 252 29.21 -1.19 7.76
CA GLY A 252 29.51 -1.19 9.23
C GLY A 252 28.41 -1.70 10.19
N GLY A 253 28.20 -1.02 11.33
CA GLY A 253 27.27 -1.46 12.40
C GLY A 253 27.06 -0.44 13.54
N ASP A 254 26.93 0.85 13.22
CA ASP A 254 26.66 1.94 14.18
C ASP A 254 25.17 2.10 14.53
N VAL A 255 24.28 1.60 13.67
CA VAL A 255 22.83 1.54 13.86
C VAL A 255 22.46 0.08 14.14
N ARG A 256 21.54 -0.18 15.07
CA ARG A 256 21.03 -1.54 15.34
C ARG A 256 20.20 -1.98 14.13
N HIS A 257 20.34 -3.23 13.68
CA HIS A 257 19.62 -3.84 12.55
C HIS A 257 19.91 -3.27 11.15
N THR A 258 20.11 -1.95 11.02
CA THR A 258 20.47 -1.29 9.75
C THR A 258 21.99 -1.18 9.66
N PRO A 259 22.66 -1.80 8.67
CA PRO A 259 24.01 -2.29 8.91
C PRO A 259 25.12 -1.26 8.51
N VAL A 260 24.94 0.00 8.91
CA VAL A 260 25.64 1.20 8.38
C VAL A 260 26.67 1.81 9.34
N VAL A 261 27.39 2.87 8.92
CA VAL A 261 28.35 3.67 9.72
C VAL A 261 27.88 5.12 9.71
N LEU A 262 27.92 5.80 10.86
CA LEU A 262 27.71 7.25 10.98
C LEU A 262 28.79 8.00 10.19
N ALA A 263 28.44 8.42 8.98
CA ALA A 263 29.33 9.15 8.09
C ALA A 263 28.53 9.99 7.09
N PHE A 264 29.14 11.09 6.62
CA PHE A 264 28.70 11.85 5.45
C PHE A 264 29.72 11.72 4.32
N ALA A 265 29.34 12.01 3.07
CA ALA A 265 30.31 12.15 1.99
C ALA A 265 30.02 13.34 1.06
N LEU A 266 31.09 13.88 0.48
CA LEU A 266 31.07 14.75 -0.69
C LEU A 266 31.57 13.95 -1.90
N VAL A 267 30.89 14.06 -3.03
CA VAL A 267 31.39 13.61 -4.34
C VAL A 267 31.59 14.83 -5.21
N ASP A 268 32.84 15.13 -5.55
CA ASP A 268 33.22 16.17 -6.50
C ASP A 268 33.40 15.57 -7.91
N VAL A 269 33.56 16.45 -8.91
CA VAL A 269 33.78 16.06 -10.31
C VAL A 269 35.01 15.16 -10.54
N GLU A 270 36.07 15.31 -9.73
CA GLU A 270 37.33 14.55 -9.86
C GLU A 270 37.67 13.72 -8.61
N GLY A 271 37.44 14.26 -7.40
CA GLY A 271 37.69 13.60 -6.11
C GLY A 271 36.42 13.22 -5.32
N ALA A 272 36.58 12.69 -4.13
CA ALA A 272 35.52 12.50 -3.14
C ALA A 272 36.11 12.54 -1.72
N SER A 273 35.30 12.86 -0.73
CA SER A 273 35.73 12.95 0.67
C SER A 273 34.67 12.32 1.56
N ILE A 274 35.06 11.48 2.53
CA ILE A 274 34.18 10.92 3.56
C ILE A 274 34.48 11.54 4.92
N PHE A 275 33.43 11.79 5.70
CA PHE A 275 33.46 12.45 6.99
C PHE A 275 32.96 11.45 8.04
N VAL A 276 33.90 10.90 8.82
CA VAL A 276 33.69 9.76 9.72
C VAL A 276 34.52 9.93 10.99
N ASP A 277 34.24 9.16 12.04
CA ASP A 277 35.17 9.03 13.17
C ASP A 277 36.39 8.18 12.73
N ASP A 278 37.57 8.80 12.75
CA ASP A 278 38.83 8.18 12.33
C ASP A 278 39.19 6.96 13.18
N GLY A 279 38.74 6.90 14.44
CA GLY A 279 38.93 5.75 15.33
C GLY A 279 38.29 4.45 14.83
N LYS A 280 37.30 4.55 13.94
CA LYS A 280 36.64 3.40 13.30
C LYS A 280 37.39 2.92 12.05
N VAL A 281 38.24 3.76 11.46
CA VAL A 281 38.89 3.59 10.14
C VAL A 281 40.15 2.73 10.26
N THR A 282 39.99 1.41 10.08
CA THR A 282 41.13 0.46 10.10
C THR A 282 42.18 0.75 9.01
N ARG A 283 43.36 0.13 9.11
CA ARG A 283 44.46 0.35 8.15
C ARG A 283 44.12 -0.07 6.71
N GLU A 284 43.41 -1.16 6.54
CA GLU A 284 43.00 -1.66 5.21
C GLU A 284 41.86 -0.79 4.63
N VAL A 285 41.03 -0.16 5.49
CA VAL A 285 40.05 0.88 5.11
C VAL A 285 40.77 2.02 4.43
N ARG A 286 41.72 2.61 5.16
CA ARG A 286 42.38 3.83 4.73
C ARG A 286 43.11 3.60 3.42
N LYS A 287 43.79 2.45 3.28
CA LYS A 287 44.40 2.03 2.02
C LYS A 287 43.39 1.92 0.88
N TYR A 288 42.24 1.28 1.08
CA TYR A 288 41.23 1.15 0.01
C TYR A 288 40.72 2.52 -0.47
N LEU A 289 40.58 3.48 0.43
CA LEU A 289 40.14 4.84 0.12
C LEU A 289 41.25 5.65 -0.56
N GLU A 290 42.50 5.53 -0.09
CA GLU A 290 43.69 6.08 -0.75
C GLU A 290 43.80 5.56 -2.20
N ASP A 291 43.62 4.25 -2.41
CA ASP A 291 43.61 3.61 -3.74
C ASP A 291 42.41 4.04 -4.61
N LEU A 292 41.33 4.56 -4.01
CA LEU A 292 40.16 5.14 -4.70
C LEU A 292 40.20 6.67 -4.85
N GLN A 293 41.22 7.35 -4.33
CA GLN A 293 41.30 8.83 -4.26
C GLN A 293 40.15 9.44 -3.42
N VAL A 294 39.85 8.83 -2.27
CA VAL A 294 38.83 9.29 -1.31
C VAL A 294 39.48 9.77 -0.02
N GLU A 295 39.27 11.03 0.33
CA GLU A 295 39.84 11.64 1.53
C GLU A 295 39.07 11.27 2.80
N VAL A 296 39.77 10.86 3.87
CA VAL A 296 39.16 10.61 5.19
C VAL A 296 39.27 11.86 6.04
N ASN A 297 38.13 12.42 6.43
CA ASN A 297 38.01 13.63 7.24
C ASN A 297 37.22 13.36 8.53
N PRO A 298 37.40 14.16 9.61
CA PRO A 298 36.63 13.99 10.84
C PRO A 298 35.13 14.29 10.62
N TYR A 299 34.26 13.41 11.11
CA TYR A 299 32.79 13.50 11.01
C TYR A 299 32.22 14.93 11.22
N ALA A 300 32.66 15.61 12.29
CA ALA A 300 32.17 16.94 12.65
C ALA A 300 32.56 18.07 11.66
N SER A 301 33.51 17.85 10.75
CA SER A 301 33.98 18.86 9.79
C SER A 301 33.10 18.99 8.53
N PHE A 302 32.12 18.10 8.33
CA PHE A 302 31.30 18.07 7.10
C PHE A 302 30.57 19.39 6.81
N GLY A 303 29.97 20.04 7.81
CA GLY A 303 29.28 21.34 7.63
C GLY A 303 30.23 22.48 7.25
N GLN A 304 31.48 22.44 7.71
CA GLN A 304 32.53 23.38 7.28
C GLN A 304 32.90 23.11 5.81
N ALA A 305 33.15 21.85 5.43
CA ALA A 305 33.49 21.50 4.06
C ALA A 305 32.39 21.88 3.05
N VAL A 306 31.10 21.70 3.40
CA VAL A 306 29.97 22.18 2.59
C VAL A 306 30.01 23.71 2.45
N SER A 307 30.27 24.43 3.54
CA SER A 307 30.39 25.90 3.52
C SER A 307 31.55 26.37 2.63
N GLU A 308 32.69 25.69 2.66
CA GLU A 308 33.87 25.97 1.84
C GLU A 308 33.61 25.72 0.35
N ARG A 309 32.88 24.66 0.00
CA ARG A 309 32.43 24.39 -1.38
C ARG A 309 31.49 25.48 -1.92
N VAL A 310 30.61 26.05 -1.09
CA VAL A 310 29.78 27.19 -1.51
C VAL A 310 30.61 28.48 -1.64
N GLN A 311 31.56 28.72 -0.73
CA GLN A 311 32.44 29.89 -0.77
C GLN A 311 33.42 29.88 -1.96
N SER A 312 33.80 28.71 -2.47
CA SER A 312 34.55 28.58 -3.73
C SER A 312 33.70 28.77 -4.99
N GLY A 313 32.36 28.89 -4.84
CA GLY A 313 31.40 29.07 -5.92
C GLY A 313 30.90 27.77 -6.58
N GLN A 314 31.17 26.59 -5.99
CA GLN A 314 30.72 25.31 -6.55
C GLN A 314 29.21 25.10 -6.37
N ARG A 315 28.56 24.56 -7.40
CA ARG A 315 27.12 24.30 -7.43
C ARG A 315 26.78 23.02 -6.68
N VAL A 316 26.40 23.19 -5.41
CA VAL A 316 26.01 22.13 -4.47
C VAL A 316 24.68 21.46 -4.87
N TRP A 317 24.66 20.12 -4.93
CA TRP A 317 23.45 19.29 -4.95
C TRP A 317 23.22 18.65 -3.57
N MET A 318 22.03 18.88 -3.02
CA MET A 318 21.55 18.33 -1.74
C MET A 318 20.14 17.74 -1.90
N ASP A 319 19.87 16.63 -1.22
CA ASP A 319 18.50 16.11 -1.05
C ASP A 319 17.86 16.73 0.19
N THR A 320 17.10 17.80 0.02
CA THR A 320 16.47 18.51 1.15
C THR A 320 15.39 17.71 1.88
N LYS A 321 15.04 16.48 1.43
CA LYS A 321 14.18 15.56 2.18
C LYS A 321 14.95 14.57 3.06
N ARG A 322 16.22 14.25 2.74
CA ARG A 322 17.09 13.36 3.55
C ARG A 322 18.36 14.02 4.12
N SER A 323 18.53 15.32 3.89
CA SER A 323 19.61 16.13 4.46
C SER A 323 19.04 17.12 5.49
N ASN A 324 19.74 17.33 6.59
CA ASN A 324 19.30 18.19 7.69
C ASN A 324 19.34 19.70 7.36
N TYR A 325 18.70 20.52 8.18
CA TYR A 325 18.54 21.96 7.97
C TYR A 325 19.83 22.75 8.24
N SER A 326 20.73 22.31 9.13
CA SER A 326 22.02 23.00 9.30
C SER A 326 22.90 22.88 8.06
N LEU A 327 22.83 21.77 7.31
CA LEU A 327 23.45 21.63 6.00
C LEU A 327 22.80 22.52 4.91
N PHE A 328 21.50 22.81 5.02
CA PHE A 328 20.84 23.78 4.14
C PHE A 328 21.38 25.20 4.42
N LEU A 329 21.53 25.56 5.69
CA LEU A 329 22.11 26.85 6.10
C LEU A 329 23.60 26.97 5.70
N ALA A 330 24.38 25.88 5.82
CA ALA A 330 25.75 25.79 5.31
C ALA A 330 25.82 25.89 3.79
N SER A 331 24.75 25.53 3.08
CA SER A 331 24.61 25.70 1.63
C SER A 331 24.31 27.14 1.19
N GLY A 332 24.15 28.09 2.14
CA GLY A 332 23.95 29.51 1.87
C GLY A 332 22.50 29.99 2.05
N GLN A 333 22.30 31.31 2.03
CA GLN A 333 20.99 31.94 2.31
C GLN A 333 19.90 31.64 1.25
N GLU A 334 20.29 31.37 0.01
CA GLU A 334 19.38 30.93 -1.07
C GLU A 334 19.18 29.40 -1.09
N GLY A 335 19.94 28.66 -0.26
CA GLY A 335 19.99 27.20 -0.26
C GLY A 335 20.90 26.61 -1.35
N PRO A 336 20.92 25.26 -1.47
CA PRO A 336 21.78 24.53 -2.40
C PRO A 336 21.33 24.72 -3.86
N ALA A 337 22.30 24.95 -4.74
CA ALA A 337 22.08 25.25 -6.17
C ALA A 337 21.33 24.16 -6.96
N VAL A 338 21.29 22.91 -6.46
CA VAL A 338 20.44 21.83 -6.98
C VAL A 338 19.75 21.13 -5.82
N THR A 339 18.43 21.30 -5.73
CA THR A 339 17.56 20.59 -4.77
C THR A 339 16.84 19.44 -5.49
N LYS A 340 17.36 18.21 -5.37
CA LYS A 340 16.80 16.97 -5.95
C LYS A 340 17.17 15.76 -5.11
N ARG A 341 16.44 14.65 -5.26
CA ARG A 341 16.78 13.35 -4.64
C ARG A 341 18.25 12.99 -4.89
N SER A 342 18.90 12.34 -3.92
CA SER A 342 20.25 11.80 -4.12
C SER A 342 20.33 10.88 -5.37
N PRO A 343 21.34 11.03 -6.24
CA PRO A 343 21.54 10.09 -7.34
C PRO A 343 21.90 8.68 -6.83
N VAL A 344 22.46 8.56 -5.63
CA VAL A 344 22.82 7.28 -5.01
C VAL A 344 21.57 6.49 -4.63
N ALA A 345 20.55 7.15 -4.08
CA ALA A 345 19.25 6.54 -3.76
C ALA A 345 18.57 5.91 -4.98
N GLU A 346 18.65 6.55 -6.16
CA GLU A 346 18.11 5.96 -7.40
C GLU A 346 18.94 4.77 -7.92
N MET A 347 20.26 4.76 -7.67
CA MET A 347 21.17 3.69 -8.07
C MET A 347 21.07 2.45 -7.17
N GLN A 348 20.94 2.62 -5.85
CA GLN A 348 20.80 1.48 -4.92
C GLN A 348 19.43 0.80 -5.01
N ALA A 349 18.38 1.55 -5.33
CA ALA A 349 17.02 1.02 -5.44
C ALA A 349 16.89 -0.05 -6.53
N CYS A 350 17.63 0.07 -7.63
CA CYS A 350 17.59 -0.85 -8.77
C CYS A 350 18.74 -1.85 -8.68
N LYS A 351 18.52 -3.00 -8.04
CA LYS A 351 19.57 -3.98 -7.72
C LYS A 351 20.14 -4.59 -8.99
N ASN A 352 21.46 -4.74 -9.02
CA ASN A 352 22.14 -5.44 -10.10
C ASN A 352 22.11 -6.97 -9.92
N GLN A 353 22.57 -7.73 -10.91
CA GLN A 353 22.40 -9.19 -10.90
C GLN A 353 23.16 -9.93 -9.77
N ALA A 354 24.22 -9.37 -9.21
CA ALA A 354 24.89 -9.94 -8.03
C ALA A 354 24.09 -9.66 -6.75
N GLU A 355 23.60 -8.42 -6.60
CA GLU A 355 22.72 -8.00 -5.49
C GLU A 355 21.40 -8.81 -5.50
N ILE A 356 20.78 -9.00 -6.66
CA ILE A 356 19.58 -9.87 -6.83
C ILE A 356 19.90 -11.31 -6.45
N LYS A 357 21.05 -11.86 -6.88
CA LYS A 357 21.44 -13.24 -6.54
C LYS A 357 21.65 -13.41 -5.04
N GLY A 358 22.35 -12.49 -4.39
CA GLY A 358 22.57 -12.51 -2.94
C GLY A 358 21.26 -12.41 -2.16
N MET A 359 20.36 -11.51 -2.57
CA MET A 359 19.01 -11.40 -2.00
C MET A 359 18.21 -12.70 -2.13
N VAL A 360 18.18 -13.34 -3.32
CA VAL A 360 17.50 -14.63 -3.49
C VAL A 360 18.12 -15.71 -2.61
N GLU A 361 19.45 -15.82 -2.56
CA GLU A 361 20.14 -16.83 -1.75
C GLU A 361 19.95 -16.60 -0.24
N ALA A 362 19.80 -15.34 0.19
CA ALA A 362 19.47 -15.01 1.58
C ALA A 362 18.06 -15.51 1.94
N HIS A 363 17.08 -15.28 1.08
CA HIS A 363 15.70 -15.75 1.28
C HIS A 363 15.55 -17.28 1.21
N ARG A 364 16.43 -18.01 0.50
CA ARG A 364 16.49 -19.49 0.58
C ARG A 364 16.89 -19.96 1.97
N ARG A 365 17.98 -19.40 2.52
CA ARG A 365 18.49 -19.72 3.87
C ARG A 365 17.50 -19.33 4.96
N ASP A 366 16.90 -18.15 4.84
CA ASP A 366 15.89 -17.64 5.76
C ASP A 366 14.61 -18.47 5.72
N GLY A 367 14.17 -18.87 4.51
CA GLY A 367 13.06 -19.79 4.29
C GLY A 367 13.23 -21.13 4.99
N ALA A 368 14.41 -21.75 4.81
CA ALA A 368 14.76 -22.97 5.52
C ALA A 368 14.81 -22.75 7.05
N ALA A 369 15.40 -21.65 7.52
CA ALA A 369 15.46 -21.31 8.95
C ALA A 369 14.05 -21.14 9.57
N LEU A 370 13.11 -20.50 8.88
CA LEU A 370 11.74 -20.33 9.36
C LEU A 370 10.94 -21.64 9.35
N CYS A 371 11.11 -22.51 8.34
CA CYS A 371 10.51 -23.85 8.39
C CYS A 371 10.98 -24.66 9.61
N ARG A 372 12.25 -24.52 10.00
CA ARG A 372 12.81 -25.14 11.21
C ARG A 372 12.25 -24.51 12.49
N ALA A 373 12.19 -23.18 12.56
CA ALA A 373 11.59 -22.46 13.69
C ALA A 373 10.12 -22.84 13.91
N PHE A 374 9.32 -22.92 12.84
CA PHE A 374 7.89 -23.23 12.93
C PHE A 374 7.66 -24.69 13.34
N ALA A 375 8.46 -25.62 12.82
CA ALA A 375 8.44 -27.02 13.26
C ALA A 375 8.83 -27.17 14.74
N GLN A 376 9.88 -26.47 15.18
CA GLN A 376 10.33 -26.47 16.58
C GLN A 376 9.25 -25.91 17.52
N LEU A 377 8.63 -24.78 17.19
CA LEU A 377 7.54 -24.19 17.98
C LEU A 377 6.32 -25.13 18.08
N GLU A 378 5.93 -25.76 16.96
CA GLU A 378 4.88 -26.77 16.92
C GLU A 378 5.22 -28.00 17.80
N ALA A 379 6.49 -28.42 17.81
CA ALA A 379 6.97 -29.53 18.63
C ALA A 379 7.02 -29.19 20.14
N MET A 380 7.45 -27.98 20.51
CA MET A 380 7.44 -27.50 21.91
C MET A 380 6.01 -27.48 22.47
N LEU A 381 5.05 -26.89 21.74
CA LEU A 381 3.65 -26.85 22.15
C LEU A 381 3.04 -28.27 22.26
N LYS A 382 3.38 -29.20 21.35
CA LYS A 382 2.95 -30.61 21.44
C LYS A 382 3.50 -31.35 22.65
N ARG A 383 4.67 -30.97 23.16
CA ARG A 383 5.25 -31.52 24.41
C ARG A 383 4.67 -30.89 25.68
N GLY A 384 3.81 -29.88 25.54
CA GLY A 384 3.23 -29.15 26.68
C GLY A 384 4.19 -28.14 27.30
N GLU A 385 5.21 -27.70 26.56
CA GLU A 385 6.10 -26.63 27.01
C GLU A 385 5.38 -25.28 27.00
N VAL A 386 5.69 -24.43 27.99
CA VAL A 386 5.21 -23.05 28.04
C VAL A 386 6.08 -22.22 27.09
N VAL A 387 5.48 -21.69 26.02
CA VAL A 387 6.13 -20.84 25.01
C VAL A 387 5.57 -19.43 25.15
N THR A 388 6.43 -18.43 25.30
CA THR A 388 6.02 -17.01 25.26
C THR A 388 6.29 -16.37 23.90
N GLU A 389 5.75 -15.17 23.66
CA GLU A 389 6.12 -14.36 22.49
C GLU A 389 7.65 -14.07 22.40
N ILE A 390 8.35 -14.01 23.55
CA ILE A 390 9.81 -13.86 23.60
C ILE A 390 10.51 -15.17 23.19
N ASP A 391 9.94 -16.32 23.53
CA ASP A 391 10.45 -17.62 23.06
C ASP A 391 10.29 -17.79 21.55
N VAL A 392 9.28 -17.18 20.94
CA VAL A 392 9.13 -17.14 19.48
C VAL A 392 10.31 -16.39 18.84
N ASP A 393 10.67 -15.18 19.30
CA ASP A 393 11.86 -14.48 18.79
C ASP A 393 13.13 -15.29 19.05
N ARG A 394 13.29 -15.85 20.26
CA ARG A 394 14.44 -16.69 20.63
C ARG A 394 14.63 -17.88 19.67
N VAL A 395 13.55 -18.60 19.35
CA VAL A 395 13.59 -19.77 18.42
C VAL A 395 13.82 -19.35 16.98
N VAL A 396 13.16 -18.28 16.51
CA VAL A 396 13.32 -17.74 15.14
C VAL A 396 14.75 -17.22 14.92
N THR A 397 15.26 -16.43 15.86
CA THR A 397 16.59 -15.86 15.83
C THR A 397 17.67 -16.93 15.94
N ALA A 398 17.52 -17.94 16.81
CA ALA A 398 18.44 -19.08 16.87
C ALA A 398 18.44 -19.90 15.57
N SER A 399 17.26 -20.13 14.97
CA SER A 399 17.13 -20.87 13.71
C SER A 399 17.81 -20.14 12.54
N ARG A 400 17.70 -18.80 12.51
CA ARG A 400 18.40 -17.93 11.55
C ARG A 400 19.91 -17.86 11.82
N ALA A 401 20.33 -17.81 13.08
CA ALA A 401 21.74 -17.79 13.47
C ALA A 401 22.50 -19.06 13.07
N ALA A 402 21.80 -20.20 12.95
CA ALA A 402 22.36 -21.43 12.40
C ALA A 402 22.58 -21.40 10.87
N ALA A 403 22.06 -20.41 10.14
CA ALA A 403 22.17 -20.33 8.68
C ALA A 403 23.45 -19.61 8.23
N LEU A 404 24.07 -20.11 7.15
CA LEU A 404 25.35 -19.60 6.65
C LEU A 404 25.27 -18.09 6.31
N GLY A 405 26.13 -17.31 6.94
CA GLY A 405 26.27 -15.88 6.67
C GLY A 405 25.15 -15.01 7.25
N TYR A 406 24.35 -15.50 8.21
CA TYR A 406 23.52 -14.67 9.10
C TYR A 406 24.39 -13.68 9.91
N LEU A 407 23.78 -12.59 10.37
CA LEU A 407 24.47 -11.47 11.03
C LEU A 407 23.73 -10.89 12.23
N GLU A 408 22.47 -10.54 12.06
CA GLU A 408 21.50 -10.08 13.08
C GLU A 408 20.08 -10.11 12.49
N ARG A 409 19.07 -9.87 13.33
CA ARG A 409 17.69 -9.55 12.88
C ARG A 409 17.70 -8.22 12.11
N SER A 410 16.94 -8.08 11.02
CA SER A 410 16.86 -6.82 10.23
C SER A 410 15.94 -5.75 10.84
N PHE A 411 15.22 -6.11 11.91
CA PHE A 411 14.49 -5.24 12.85
C PHE A 411 14.25 -6.03 14.16
N ASP A 412 13.64 -5.40 15.18
CA ASP A 412 13.20 -6.11 16.40
C ASP A 412 11.95 -6.97 16.08
N THR A 413 12.00 -8.29 16.33
CA THR A 413 10.94 -9.25 15.98
C THR A 413 9.57 -8.90 16.59
N ILE A 414 8.55 -8.86 15.74
CA ILE A 414 7.15 -8.66 16.10
C ILE A 414 6.48 -10.03 16.24
N ALA A 415 6.50 -10.60 17.44
CA ALA A 415 5.75 -11.81 17.78
C ALA A 415 4.53 -11.44 18.64
N GLY A 416 3.34 -11.42 18.04
CA GLY A 416 2.08 -11.07 18.70
C GLY A 416 1.08 -12.22 18.70
N TYR A 417 0.62 -12.66 19.86
CA TYR A 417 -0.38 -13.69 20.05
C TYR A 417 -1.75 -13.08 20.37
N GLY A 418 -2.78 -13.48 19.62
CA GLY A 418 -4.16 -13.02 19.79
C GLY A 418 -4.27 -11.49 19.82
N PRO A 419 -4.75 -10.87 20.92
CA PRO A 419 -4.87 -9.41 21.03
C PRO A 419 -3.59 -8.62 20.74
N ASN A 420 -2.41 -9.17 21.06
CA ASN A 420 -1.13 -8.48 20.84
C ASN A 420 -0.82 -8.32 19.34
N ALA A 421 -1.26 -9.26 18.49
CA ALA A 421 -1.11 -9.17 17.04
C ALA A 421 -1.84 -7.95 16.42
N ALA A 422 -2.83 -7.38 17.11
CA ALA A 422 -3.53 -6.17 16.66
C ALA A 422 -2.70 -4.87 16.81
N ILE A 423 -1.57 -4.93 17.54
CA ILE A 423 -0.62 -3.83 17.69
C ILE A 423 0.42 -3.97 16.55
N ILE A 424 0.31 -3.11 15.53
CA ILE A 424 0.95 -3.32 14.22
C ILE A 424 2.47 -3.55 14.32
N HIS A 425 3.15 -2.76 15.16
CA HIS A 425 4.57 -2.88 15.50
C HIS A 425 4.76 -3.29 16.99
N TYR A 426 4.14 -4.40 17.40
CA TYR A 426 4.31 -4.96 18.75
C TYR A 426 5.74 -5.48 18.99
N VAL A 427 6.32 -5.21 20.16
CA VAL A 427 7.57 -5.84 20.60
C VAL A 427 7.37 -6.37 22.02
N ALA A 428 7.48 -7.68 22.20
CA ALA A 428 7.23 -8.34 23.47
C ALA A 428 8.20 -7.89 24.58
N GLN A 429 7.67 -7.58 25.77
CA GLN A 429 8.44 -7.27 26.98
C GLN A 429 8.18 -8.36 28.03
N ALA A 430 9.15 -8.68 28.89
CA ALA A 430 9.08 -9.84 29.79
C ALA A 430 7.90 -9.79 30.79
N GLU A 431 7.41 -8.58 31.06
CA GLU A 431 6.34 -8.23 31.99
C GLU A 431 4.94 -8.33 31.34
N SER A 432 4.87 -8.43 30.00
CA SER A 432 3.62 -8.35 29.22
C SER A 432 3.51 -9.36 28.06
N ALA A 433 4.53 -10.17 27.82
CA ALA A 433 4.53 -11.21 26.81
C ALA A 433 3.45 -12.27 27.11
N ALA A 434 2.60 -12.55 26.13
CA ALA A 434 1.59 -13.58 26.22
C ALA A 434 2.21 -14.99 26.08
N THR A 435 1.59 -15.96 26.74
CA THR A 435 1.83 -17.38 26.47
C THR A 435 1.16 -17.75 25.14
N VAL A 436 1.95 -18.23 24.19
CA VAL A 436 1.48 -18.78 22.91
C VAL A 436 0.82 -20.13 23.16
N GLY A 437 -0.35 -20.32 22.56
CA GLY A 437 -1.16 -21.53 22.70
C GLY A 437 -1.74 -22.01 21.36
N THR A 438 -2.85 -22.73 21.45
CA THR A 438 -3.58 -23.30 20.30
C THR A 438 -4.92 -22.61 20.03
N ASP A 439 -5.38 -21.76 20.95
CA ASP A 439 -6.72 -21.15 20.95
C ASP A 439 -6.83 -19.88 20.10
N SER A 440 -5.71 -19.18 19.84
CA SER A 440 -5.65 -17.94 19.04
C SER A 440 -4.54 -18.00 17.98
N MET A 441 -4.42 -16.96 17.13
CA MET A 441 -3.37 -16.86 16.11
C MET A 441 -2.12 -16.16 16.65
N LEU A 442 -0.96 -16.56 16.13
CA LEU A 442 0.32 -15.88 16.29
C LEU A 442 0.64 -15.12 14.98
N LEU A 443 0.68 -13.79 15.02
CA LEU A 443 1.34 -13.01 13.98
C LEU A 443 2.82 -12.96 14.33
N LEU A 444 3.66 -13.46 13.43
CA LEU A 444 5.11 -13.39 13.53
C LEU A 444 5.65 -12.65 12.32
N ASP A 445 6.19 -11.46 12.56
CA ASP A 445 6.95 -10.69 11.59
C ASP A 445 8.38 -10.48 12.07
N SER A 446 9.32 -10.79 11.19
CA SER A 446 10.75 -10.83 11.50
C SER A 446 11.59 -11.03 10.23
N GLY A 447 12.70 -10.31 10.14
CA GLY A 447 13.70 -10.50 9.09
C GLY A 447 15.12 -10.62 9.64
N ALA A 448 16.09 -10.82 8.75
CA ALA A 448 17.51 -10.91 9.08
C ALA A 448 18.41 -10.20 8.07
N GLN A 449 19.53 -9.69 8.57
CA GLN A 449 20.67 -9.32 7.76
C GLN A 449 21.51 -10.58 7.47
N TYR A 450 21.81 -10.81 6.20
CA TYR A 450 22.77 -11.81 5.71
C TYR A 450 23.95 -11.12 5.02
N HIS A 451 25.07 -11.84 4.85
CA HIS A 451 26.29 -11.30 4.22
C HIS A 451 26.13 -10.81 2.76
N ASP A 452 24.95 -11.08 2.19
CA ASP A 452 24.60 -10.93 0.79
C ASP A 452 23.13 -10.56 0.52
N GLY A 453 22.29 -10.40 1.56
CA GLY A 453 20.93 -9.89 1.41
C GLY A 453 20.32 -9.41 2.73
N THR A 454 19.21 -8.71 2.64
CA THR A 454 18.33 -8.40 3.77
C THR A 454 17.01 -9.14 3.54
N THR A 455 16.50 -9.83 4.55
CA THR A 455 15.20 -10.50 4.50
C THR A 455 14.16 -9.75 5.31
N ASP A 456 12.92 -9.90 4.89
CA ASP A 456 11.73 -9.40 5.57
C ASP A 456 10.56 -10.35 5.27
N VAL A 457 9.77 -10.71 6.29
CA VAL A 457 8.71 -11.72 6.16
C VAL A 457 7.81 -11.84 7.40
N THR A 458 6.60 -11.31 7.27
CA THR A 458 5.47 -11.69 8.10
C THR A 458 4.80 -13.02 7.70
N ARG A 459 4.55 -13.88 8.68
CA ARG A 459 3.58 -14.99 8.62
C ARG A 459 2.61 -14.93 9.80
N THR A 460 1.33 -15.16 9.53
CA THR A 460 0.33 -15.41 10.59
C THR A 460 0.07 -16.91 10.67
N LEU A 461 0.10 -17.47 11.88
CA LEU A 461 0.09 -18.91 12.17
C LEU A 461 -0.99 -19.29 13.19
N LYS A 462 -1.47 -20.53 13.13
CA LYS A 462 -2.38 -21.17 14.09
C LYS A 462 -1.89 -22.58 14.41
N PHE A 463 -1.53 -22.83 15.67
CA PHE A 463 -1.07 -24.15 16.14
C PHE A 463 -2.22 -25.10 16.53
N GLY A 464 -3.43 -24.57 16.74
CA GLY A 464 -4.66 -25.35 16.91
C GLY A 464 -5.53 -25.38 15.65
N MET A 465 -6.81 -25.69 15.82
CA MET A 465 -7.81 -25.60 14.74
C MET A 465 -8.27 -24.14 14.58
N PRO A 466 -8.17 -23.53 13.38
CA PRO A 466 -8.71 -22.20 13.13
C PRO A 466 -10.24 -22.25 12.96
N THR A 467 -10.92 -21.25 13.50
CA THR A 467 -12.35 -21.03 13.28
C THR A 467 -12.64 -20.56 11.86
N SER A 468 -13.87 -20.73 11.38
CA SER A 468 -14.29 -20.23 10.05
C SER A 468 -14.06 -18.73 9.87
N ARG A 469 -14.16 -17.94 10.94
CA ARG A 469 -13.91 -16.49 10.91
C ARG A 469 -12.43 -16.14 10.82
N GLU A 470 -11.55 -16.88 11.50
CA GLU A 470 -10.10 -16.74 11.32
C GLU A 470 -9.71 -17.09 9.88
N ARG A 471 -10.26 -18.19 9.33
CA ARG A 471 -10.03 -18.62 7.94
C ARG A 471 -10.52 -17.59 6.92
N GLU A 472 -11.72 -17.04 7.11
CA GLU A 472 -12.24 -15.96 6.25
C GLU A 472 -11.31 -14.74 6.26
N LEU A 473 -11.00 -14.19 7.44
CA LEU A 473 -10.20 -12.98 7.58
C LEU A 473 -8.77 -13.18 7.05
N PHE A 474 -8.15 -14.33 7.34
CA PHE A 474 -6.84 -14.68 6.80
C PHE A 474 -6.87 -14.78 5.28
N THR A 475 -7.90 -15.42 4.72
CA THR A 475 -8.02 -15.56 3.26
C THR A 475 -8.30 -14.23 2.58
N ARG A 476 -9.00 -13.28 3.23
CA ARG A 476 -9.18 -11.91 2.73
C ARG A 476 -7.83 -11.17 2.63
N VAL A 477 -6.95 -11.32 3.63
CA VAL A 477 -5.56 -10.79 3.58
C VAL A 477 -4.70 -11.55 2.56
N LEU A 478 -4.92 -12.85 2.37
CA LEU A 478 -4.22 -13.62 1.34
C LEU A 478 -4.61 -13.17 -0.07
N LYS A 479 -5.89 -12.91 -0.33
CA LYS A 479 -6.37 -12.32 -1.60
C LYS A 479 -5.77 -10.93 -1.84
N ALA A 480 -5.61 -10.12 -0.79
CA ALA A 480 -4.90 -8.85 -0.86
C ALA A 480 -3.44 -9.04 -1.34
N HIS A 481 -2.70 -9.96 -0.71
CA HIS A 481 -1.31 -10.27 -1.06
C HIS A 481 -1.19 -10.78 -2.50
N ILE A 482 -2.06 -11.72 -2.91
CA ILE A 482 -2.08 -12.30 -4.28
C ILE A 482 -2.46 -11.24 -5.32
N GLY A 483 -3.38 -10.33 -4.97
CA GLY A 483 -3.85 -9.24 -5.84
C GLY A 483 -2.73 -8.31 -6.31
N LEU A 484 -1.78 -7.97 -5.43
CA LEU A 484 -0.57 -7.24 -5.82
C LEU A 484 0.49 -8.16 -6.46
N ALA A 485 0.74 -9.34 -5.89
CA ALA A 485 1.80 -10.25 -6.37
C ALA A 485 1.60 -10.72 -7.82
N THR A 486 0.36 -10.88 -8.26
CA THR A 486 0.02 -11.33 -9.63
C THR A 486 -0.10 -10.18 -10.64
N ALA A 487 -0.08 -8.92 -10.17
CA ALA A 487 -0.35 -7.74 -10.97
C ALA A 487 0.58 -7.62 -12.19
N THR A 488 0.08 -6.95 -13.23
CA THR A 488 0.82 -6.64 -14.45
C THR A 488 0.48 -5.21 -14.85
N PHE A 489 1.45 -4.31 -14.80
CA PHE A 489 1.20 -2.87 -14.80
C PHE A 489 2.24 -2.12 -15.65
N PRO A 490 1.91 -0.96 -16.24
CA PRO A 490 2.87 -0.18 -17.02
C PRO A 490 4.05 0.31 -16.17
N ALA A 491 5.25 0.33 -16.74
CA ALA A 491 6.49 0.71 -16.05
C ALA A 491 6.56 2.19 -15.60
N ASP A 492 5.59 3.01 -16.00
CA ASP A 492 5.47 4.44 -15.68
C ASP A 492 4.30 4.75 -14.72
N VAL A 493 3.63 3.74 -14.15
CA VAL A 493 2.54 3.96 -13.19
C VAL A 493 3.10 4.35 -11.79
N PRO A 494 2.56 5.40 -11.14
CA PRO A 494 2.92 5.73 -9.76
C PRO A 494 2.60 4.62 -8.76
N CYS A 495 3.49 4.38 -7.79
CA CYS A 495 3.33 3.29 -6.82
C CYS A 495 2.04 3.34 -5.99
N PHE A 496 1.48 4.53 -5.72
CA PHE A 496 0.21 4.64 -4.98
C PHE A 496 -1.00 4.02 -5.69
N VAL A 497 -0.91 3.79 -7.01
CA VAL A 497 -1.95 3.11 -7.80
C VAL A 497 -1.93 1.59 -7.54
N LEU A 498 -0.79 1.04 -7.13
CA LEU A 498 -0.60 -0.40 -6.87
C LEU A 498 -1.16 -0.81 -5.50
N ASP A 499 -1.13 0.08 -4.51
CA ASP A 499 -1.70 -0.09 -3.15
C ASP A 499 -3.18 -0.55 -3.18
N ALA A 500 -3.98 -0.03 -4.12
CA ALA A 500 -5.38 -0.39 -4.29
C ALA A 500 -5.61 -1.87 -4.65
N TYR A 501 -4.65 -2.55 -5.28
CA TYR A 501 -4.77 -3.97 -5.62
C TYR A 501 -4.82 -4.85 -4.37
N ALA A 502 -4.08 -4.46 -3.33
CA ALA A 502 -4.09 -5.15 -2.05
C ALA A 502 -5.26 -4.72 -1.15
N ARG A 503 -5.71 -3.45 -1.19
CA ARG A 503 -6.82 -3.03 -0.32
C ARG A 503 -8.18 -3.55 -0.77
N ARG A 504 -8.42 -3.73 -2.08
CA ARG A 504 -9.72 -4.14 -2.63
C ARG A 504 -10.38 -5.32 -1.88
N PRO A 505 -9.73 -6.48 -1.63
CA PRO A 505 -10.39 -7.62 -0.99
C PRO A 505 -10.78 -7.40 0.48
N LEU A 506 -10.23 -6.37 1.14
CA LEU A 506 -10.57 -5.95 2.50
C LEU A 506 -11.66 -4.87 2.48
N TRP A 507 -11.57 -3.90 1.55
CA TRP A 507 -12.62 -2.90 1.32
C TRP A 507 -13.96 -3.53 0.92
N GLU A 508 -13.94 -4.65 0.18
CA GLU A 508 -15.11 -5.49 -0.11
C GLU A 508 -15.87 -5.99 1.13
N VAL A 509 -15.22 -6.03 2.30
CA VAL A 509 -15.81 -6.36 3.61
C VAL A 509 -15.73 -5.20 4.62
N ALA A 510 -15.52 -3.98 4.13
CA ALA A 510 -15.43 -2.73 4.91
C ALA A 510 -14.31 -2.72 5.99
N VAL A 511 -13.16 -3.33 5.71
CA VAL A 511 -11.96 -3.30 6.57
C VAL A 511 -10.76 -2.73 5.80
N ASP A 512 -9.80 -2.11 6.51
CA ASP A 512 -8.56 -1.55 5.96
C ASP A 512 -7.42 -1.59 6.99
N TYR A 513 -6.17 -1.37 6.58
CA TYR A 513 -4.96 -1.38 7.41
C TYR A 513 -4.22 -0.04 7.38
N ARG A 514 -3.67 0.38 8.53
CA ARG A 514 -3.11 1.73 8.76
C ARG A 514 -1.59 1.85 8.50
N HIS A 515 -1.09 1.13 7.50
CA HIS A 515 0.29 1.21 7.00
C HIS A 515 0.30 1.13 5.46
N GLY A 516 1.49 1.16 4.85
CA GLY A 516 1.64 0.94 3.40
C GLY A 516 1.34 -0.52 3.02
N THR A 517 1.23 -0.79 1.73
CA THR A 517 1.25 -2.17 1.19
C THR A 517 2.68 -2.67 0.98
N GLY A 518 3.68 -1.78 0.98
CA GLY A 518 5.09 -2.17 1.00
C GLY A 518 6.08 -1.01 0.82
N HIS A 519 7.35 -1.31 1.05
CA HIS A 519 8.53 -0.44 0.96
C HIS A 519 9.60 -1.10 0.10
N GLY A 520 10.61 -0.35 -0.34
CA GLY A 520 11.83 -0.94 -0.89
C GLY A 520 12.62 -1.68 0.18
N VAL A 521 13.46 -2.63 -0.23
CA VAL A 521 14.40 -3.32 0.65
C VAL A 521 15.80 -3.32 0.04
N GLY A 522 16.81 -3.01 0.85
CA GLY A 522 18.20 -2.91 0.43
C GLY A 522 18.92 -4.25 0.27
N ALA A 523 19.95 -4.28 -0.60
CA ALA A 523 20.75 -5.47 -0.86
C ALA A 523 21.84 -5.64 0.22
N ALA A 524 21.46 -6.31 1.32
CA ALA A 524 22.20 -6.30 2.58
C ALA A 524 22.40 -4.83 3.01
N LEU A 525 21.32 -4.20 3.50
CA LEU A 525 21.25 -2.76 3.77
C LEU A 525 20.05 -2.45 4.69
N ALA A 526 19.53 -1.21 4.66
CA ALA A 526 18.29 -0.88 5.36
C ALA A 526 17.13 -1.78 4.88
N VAL A 527 16.33 -2.27 5.85
CA VAL A 527 15.14 -3.10 5.54
C VAL A 527 14.05 -2.26 4.89
N HIS A 528 13.87 -1.01 5.33
CA HIS A 528 13.08 0.00 4.62
C HIS A 528 14.02 0.89 3.79
N GLU A 529 13.97 0.76 2.47
CA GLU A 529 14.77 1.53 1.51
C GLU A 529 13.90 2.44 0.65
N ILE A 530 14.30 3.71 0.55
CA ILE A 530 13.63 4.78 -0.23
C ILE A 530 14.44 4.98 -1.53
N PRO A 531 13.82 5.23 -2.72
CA PRO A 531 12.41 5.64 -2.95
C PRO A 531 11.27 4.62 -3.13
N PRO A 532 11.44 3.30 -3.34
CA PRO A 532 10.28 2.43 -3.58
C PRO A 532 9.31 2.42 -2.38
N TYR A 533 8.04 2.74 -2.62
CA TYR A 533 7.01 2.73 -1.56
C TYR A 533 5.62 2.61 -2.18
N ILE A 534 4.90 1.56 -1.80
CA ILE A 534 3.53 1.25 -2.23
C ILE A 534 2.61 1.60 -1.05
N GLY A 535 1.85 2.70 -1.18
CA GLY A 535 1.00 3.20 -0.10
C GLY A 535 0.07 4.32 -0.57
N GLN A 536 -0.95 4.63 0.22
CA GLN A 536 -1.96 5.68 -0.05
C GLN A 536 -1.42 7.13 -0.21
N ARG A 537 -0.11 7.35 -0.05
CA ARG A 537 0.54 8.67 -0.16
C ARG A 537 0.62 9.15 -1.62
N PHE A 538 -0.48 9.70 -2.15
CA PHE A 538 -0.62 10.20 -3.53
C PHE A 538 0.39 11.27 -3.97
N GLU A 539 1.10 11.88 -3.02
CA GLU A 539 2.24 12.79 -3.26
C GLU A 539 3.47 12.05 -3.78
N ASN A 540 3.66 10.78 -3.40
CA ASN A 540 4.68 9.94 -4.00
C ASN A 540 4.23 9.53 -5.42
N ARG A 541 4.90 10.11 -6.42
CA ARG A 541 4.66 9.81 -7.84
C ARG A 541 5.77 8.99 -8.49
N ASP A 542 6.69 8.44 -7.71
CA ASP A 542 7.70 7.51 -8.22
C ASP A 542 7.02 6.25 -8.80
N PRO A 543 7.45 5.78 -9.99
CA PRO A 543 7.10 4.46 -10.49
C PRO A 543 8.13 3.41 -10.04
N LEU A 544 7.69 2.14 -9.99
CA LEU A 544 8.62 1.02 -9.84
C LEU A 544 9.46 0.83 -11.11
N LYS A 545 10.70 0.39 -10.95
CA LYS A 545 11.64 0.04 -12.03
C LYS A 545 12.02 -1.45 -11.91
N ALA A 546 12.30 -2.11 -13.03
CA ALA A 546 12.81 -3.49 -12.99
C ALA A 546 14.14 -3.56 -12.21
N GLY A 547 14.34 -4.62 -11.43
CA GLY A 547 15.47 -4.75 -10.50
C GLY A 547 15.23 -4.13 -9.11
N MET A 548 14.14 -3.38 -8.89
CA MET A 548 13.73 -3.03 -7.52
C MET A 548 13.26 -4.28 -6.76
N ILE A 549 13.51 -4.30 -5.45
CA ILE A 549 12.95 -5.29 -4.53
C ILE A 549 12.08 -4.52 -3.54
N VAL A 550 10.83 -4.97 -3.37
CA VAL A 550 9.83 -4.34 -2.50
C VAL A 550 9.08 -5.37 -1.66
N SER A 551 8.59 -5.00 -0.48
CA SER A 551 7.61 -5.82 0.27
C SER A 551 6.22 -5.78 -0.35
N ASN A 552 5.40 -6.74 0.04
CA ASN A 552 3.98 -6.87 -0.29
C ASN A 552 3.29 -7.44 0.96
N GLU A 553 2.96 -6.55 1.90
CA GLU A 553 2.72 -6.80 3.33
C GLU A 553 1.27 -6.49 3.82
N PRO A 554 0.19 -6.71 3.03
CA PRO A 554 -1.15 -6.34 3.50
C PRO A 554 -1.54 -7.06 4.80
N GLY A 555 -2.35 -6.38 5.62
CA GLY A 555 -2.78 -6.87 6.92
C GLY A 555 -4.19 -6.48 7.31
N LEU A 556 -4.60 -6.92 8.50
CA LEU A 556 -5.90 -6.69 9.13
C LEU A 556 -5.73 -6.76 10.64
N TYR A 557 -6.16 -5.74 11.37
CA TYR A 557 -5.93 -5.61 12.81
C TYR A 557 -7.23 -5.26 13.53
N LEU A 558 -7.66 -6.13 14.44
CA LEU A 558 -8.88 -5.98 15.23
C LEU A 558 -8.47 -5.76 16.69
N GLU A 559 -8.48 -4.49 17.13
CA GLU A 559 -8.05 -4.06 18.47
C GLU A 559 -8.67 -4.93 19.58
N GLY A 560 -7.81 -5.52 20.42
CA GLY A 560 -8.23 -6.41 21.51
C GLY A 560 -8.68 -7.81 21.10
N CYS A 561 -8.48 -8.22 19.84
CA CYS A 561 -8.95 -9.52 19.32
C CYS A 561 -7.85 -10.30 18.57
N LEU A 562 -7.42 -9.82 17.40
CA LEU A 562 -6.45 -10.50 16.54
C LEU A 562 -5.78 -9.54 15.55
N GLY A 563 -4.64 -9.95 15.02
CA GLY A 563 -4.03 -9.35 13.84
C GLY A 563 -3.62 -10.44 12.85
N ILE A 564 -3.63 -10.09 11.57
CA ILE A 564 -3.14 -10.90 10.46
C ILE A 564 -2.30 -9.98 9.56
N ARG A 565 -1.14 -10.44 9.13
CA ARG A 565 -0.36 -9.86 8.03
C ARG A 565 0.29 -11.01 7.24
N ILE A 566 0.39 -10.86 5.91
CA ILE A 566 0.95 -11.88 5.01
C ILE A 566 1.88 -11.19 4.03
N GLU A 567 3.15 -11.55 4.07
CA GLU A 567 4.20 -10.79 3.41
C GLU A 567 5.18 -11.63 2.61
N ASN A 568 5.63 -11.10 1.48
CA ASN A 568 6.81 -11.58 0.80
C ASN A 568 7.55 -10.37 0.22
N LEU A 569 8.88 -10.44 0.17
CA LEU A 569 9.65 -9.57 -0.70
C LEU A 569 9.52 -10.03 -2.16
N MET A 570 9.42 -9.05 -3.04
CA MET A 570 9.05 -9.17 -4.44
C MET A 570 10.10 -8.47 -5.30
N LEU A 571 10.77 -9.22 -6.18
CA LEU A 571 11.58 -8.65 -7.24
C LEU A 571 10.67 -8.11 -8.36
N VAL A 572 10.80 -6.82 -8.68
CA VAL A 572 10.13 -6.18 -9.81
C VAL A 572 10.84 -6.59 -11.09
N VAL A 573 10.10 -7.20 -12.01
CA VAL A 573 10.61 -7.73 -13.29
C VAL A 573 9.87 -7.14 -14.47
N GLN A 574 10.55 -7.00 -15.62
CA GLN A 574 9.87 -6.73 -16.88
C GLN A 574 9.11 -8.00 -17.31
N LYS A 575 7.79 -7.88 -17.50
CA LYS A 575 6.87 -8.99 -17.76
C LYS A 575 6.38 -9.04 -19.21
N ALA A 576 6.24 -7.88 -19.86
CA ALA A 576 5.87 -7.79 -21.27
C ALA A 576 6.29 -6.44 -21.91
N VAL A 577 6.12 -6.35 -23.22
CA VAL A 577 5.99 -5.09 -23.96
C VAL A 577 4.61 -5.11 -24.64
N GLY A 578 3.85 -4.01 -24.50
CA GLY A 578 2.51 -3.88 -25.07
C GLY A 578 2.52 -3.73 -26.58
N LYS A 579 1.35 -3.88 -27.22
CA LYS A 579 1.16 -3.65 -28.67
C LYS A 579 1.37 -2.19 -29.07
N ASP A 580 1.34 -1.29 -28.09
CA ASP A 580 1.66 0.15 -28.16
C ASP A 580 3.17 0.43 -27.97
N GLY A 581 3.99 -0.59 -27.69
CA GLY A 581 5.41 -0.46 -27.37
C GLY A 581 5.70 -0.10 -25.91
N ARG A 582 4.69 0.04 -25.05
CA ARG A 582 4.88 0.40 -23.63
C ARG A 582 5.44 -0.78 -22.84
N SER A 583 6.40 -0.53 -21.95
CA SER A 583 6.95 -1.59 -21.08
C SER A 583 5.98 -1.91 -19.95
N TYR A 584 5.77 -3.20 -19.68
CA TYR A 584 4.94 -3.68 -18.57
C TYR A 584 5.80 -4.47 -17.58
N LEU A 585 5.65 -4.13 -16.30
CA LEU A 585 6.27 -4.79 -15.17
C LEU A 585 5.32 -5.78 -14.51
N GLY A 586 5.88 -6.64 -13.68
CA GLY A 586 5.19 -7.47 -12.72
C GLY A 586 6.11 -7.81 -11.56
N MET A 587 5.67 -8.68 -10.67
CA MET A 587 6.41 -9.08 -9.47
C MET A 587 6.75 -10.57 -9.48
N CYS A 588 7.88 -10.92 -8.86
CA CYS A 588 8.30 -12.30 -8.63
C CYS A 588 8.71 -12.44 -7.15
N PRO A 589 8.06 -13.31 -6.35
CA PRO A 589 8.39 -13.44 -4.93
C PRO A 589 9.81 -14.02 -4.76
N ILE A 590 10.60 -13.43 -3.88
CA ILE A 590 11.90 -13.95 -3.45
C ILE A 590 11.85 -14.60 -2.07
N THR A 591 10.93 -14.18 -1.18
CA THR A 591 10.65 -14.87 0.09
C THR A 591 10.04 -16.26 -0.16
N LEU A 592 10.68 -17.28 0.40
CA LEU A 592 10.30 -18.69 0.26
C LEU A 592 9.90 -19.25 1.63
N VAL A 593 8.67 -19.00 2.08
CA VAL A 593 8.15 -19.49 3.37
C VAL A 593 6.71 -19.95 3.16
N PRO A 594 6.31 -21.18 3.58
CA PRO A 594 4.94 -21.63 3.41
C PRO A 594 3.91 -20.67 4.01
N ILE A 595 2.81 -20.43 3.30
CA ILE A 595 1.62 -19.77 3.85
C ILE A 595 0.74 -20.89 4.41
N GLN A 596 0.40 -20.84 5.70
CA GLN A 596 -0.16 -22.00 6.41
C GLN A 596 -1.50 -22.45 5.83
N ARG A 597 -1.64 -23.73 5.50
CA ARG A 597 -2.75 -24.23 4.67
C ARG A 597 -4.08 -24.31 5.41
N ASN A 598 -4.07 -24.61 6.72
CA ASN A 598 -5.29 -24.73 7.54
C ASN A 598 -6.06 -23.41 7.68
N LEU A 599 -5.36 -22.27 7.61
CA LEU A 599 -5.93 -20.92 7.66
C LEU A 599 -6.57 -20.48 6.33
N VAL A 600 -6.37 -21.21 5.24
CA VAL A 600 -6.93 -20.87 3.91
C VAL A 600 -8.36 -21.40 3.76
N ASP A 601 -9.25 -20.55 3.25
CA ASP A 601 -10.56 -20.96 2.71
C ASP A 601 -10.56 -20.96 1.18
N ALA A 602 -10.36 -22.15 0.61
CA ALA A 602 -10.32 -22.37 -0.83
C ALA A 602 -11.64 -22.00 -1.55
N SER A 603 -12.76 -21.87 -0.84
CA SER A 603 -14.02 -21.37 -1.42
C SER A 603 -13.98 -19.86 -1.74
N LEU A 604 -13.16 -19.08 -1.02
CA LEU A 604 -13.01 -17.64 -1.22
C LEU A 604 -11.93 -17.30 -2.26
N LEU A 605 -11.08 -18.26 -2.63
CA LEU A 605 -10.08 -18.11 -3.68
C LEU A 605 -10.69 -18.46 -5.05
N SER A 606 -10.49 -17.60 -6.04
CA SER A 606 -10.72 -17.93 -7.45
C SER A 606 -9.70 -18.96 -7.94
N ASN A 607 -10.00 -19.63 -9.06
CA ASN A 607 -9.13 -20.66 -9.62
C ASN A 607 -7.70 -20.12 -9.90
N ALA A 608 -7.57 -18.84 -10.27
CA ALA A 608 -6.30 -18.19 -10.51
C ALA A 608 -5.52 -17.88 -9.22
N GLU A 609 -6.19 -17.45 -8.14
CA GLU A 609 -5.57 -17.22 -6.83
C GLU A 609 -5.12 -18.54 -6.19
N LEU A 610 -5.95 -19.59 -6.30
CA LEU A 610 -5.60 -20.94 -5.84
C LEU A 610 -4.42 -21.54 -6.65
N SER A 611 -4.43 -21.37 -7.97
CA SER A 611 -3.32 -21.80 -8.84
C SER A 611 -2.01 -21.07 -8.52
N TYR A 612 -2.07 -19.76 -8.24
CA TYR A 612 -0.90 -19.00 -7.79
C TYR A 612 -0.36 -19.54 -6.46
N LEU A 613 -1.25 -19.80 -5.49
CA LEU A 613 -0.88 -20.30 -4.17
C LEU A 613 -0.23 -21.68 -4.24
N ASN A 614 -0.84 -22.63 -4.95
CA ASN A 614 -0.28 -23.97 -5.15
C ASN A 614 1.06 -23.92 -5.90
N ALA A 615 1.22 -23.06 -6.92
CA ALA A 615 2.49 -22.88 -7.62
C ALA A 615 3.58 -22.22 -6.75
N TYR A 616 3.20 -21.28 -5.87
CA TYR A 616 4.10 -20.70 -4.87
C TYR A 616 4.57 -21.78 -3.88
N HIS A 617 3.63 -22.54 -3.30
CA HIS A 617 3.92 -23.64 -2.38
C HIS A 617 4.83 -24.71 -3.00
N ALA A 618 4.57 -25.12 -4.24
CA ALA A 618 5.42 -26.07 -4.97
C ALA A 618 6.87 -25.56 -5.09
N ARG A 619 7.06 -24.30 -5.51
CA ARG A 619 8.40 -23.70 -5.58
C ARG A 619 9.07 -23.61 -4.19
N VAL A 620 8.33 -23.31 -3.14
CA VAL A 620 8.87 -23.31 -1.75
C VAL A 620 9.32 -24.71 -1.34
N ALA A 621 8.60 -25.76 -1.74
CA ALA A 621 9.02 -27.14 -1.52
C ALA A 621 10.33 -27.45 -2.28
N ASP A 622 10.36 -27.21 -3.59
CA ASP A 622 11.49 -27.53 -4.47
C ASP A 622 12.78 -26.81 -4.06
N GLU A 623 12.69 -25.53 -3.68
CA GLU A 623 13.86 -24.70 -3.36
C GLU A 623 14.42 -24.94 -1.95
N LEU A 624 13.59 -25.37 -0.99
CA LEU A 624 14.00 -25.60 0.41
C LEU A 624 14.29 -27.06 0.75
N PHE A 625 13.64 -28.03 0.08
CA PHE A 625 13.82 -29.46 0.34
C PHE A 625 15.30 -29.91 0.31
N PRO A 626 16.16 -29.47 -0.63
CA PRO A 626 17.57 -29.83 -0.62
C PRO A 626 18.30 -29.34 0.65
N ILE A 627 18.01 -28.12 1.11
CA ILE A 627 18.67 -27.48 2.25
C ILE A 627 18.29 -28.22 3.54
N LEU A 628 17.00 -28.49 3.76
CA LEU A 628 16.54 -29.21 4.94
C LEU A 628 16.97 -30.69 4.94
N SER A 629 17.10 -31.30 3.74
CA SER A 629 17.64 -32.65 3.58
C SER A 629 19.13 -32.74 3.89
N GLU A 630 19.95 -31.76 3.48
CA GLU A 630 21.38 -31.70 3.82
C GLU A 630 21.60 -31.50 5.34
N LEU A 631 20.72 -30.72 5.99
CA LEU A 631 20.70 -30.56 7.45
C LEU A 631 20.17 -31.79 8.21
N GLY A 632 19.54 -32.76 7.53
CA GLY A 632 18.87 -33.91 8.14
C GLY A 632 17.63 -33.57 8.99
N ASP A 633 17.09 -32.35 8.85
CA ASP A 633 16.07 -31.80 9.74
C ASP A 633 14.68 -32.39 9.42
N THR A 634 14.41 -33.54 10.03
CA THR A 634 13.22 -34.35 9.72
C THR A 634 11.91 -33.69 10.17
N GLU A 635 11.93 -32.91 11.25
CA GLU A 635 10.74 -32.16 11.69
C GLU A 635 10.45 -31.00 10.73
N ALA A 636 11.47 -30.25 10.30
CA ALA A 636 11.31 -29.19 9.31
C ALA A 636 10.91 -29.71 7.92
N LEU A 637 11.40 -30.88 7.50
CA LEU A 637 10.95 -31.54 6.26
C LEU A 637 9.48 -31.96 6.33
N GLN A 638 9.03 -32.53 7.45
CA GLN A 638 7.62 -32.87 7.65
C GLN A 638 6.73 -31.61 7.66
N PHE A 639 7.17 -30.54 8.31
CA PHE A 639 6.50 -29.23 8.28
C PHE A 639 6.40 -28.69 6.84
N LEU A 640 7.52 -28.67 6.10
CA LEU A 640 7.58 -28.20 4.71
C LEU A 640 6.57 -28.96 3.84
N HIS A 641 6.69 -30.30 3.75
CA HIS A 641 5.80 -31.13 2.94
C HIS A 641 4.32 -30.98 3.33
N ARG A 642 4.01 -30.79 4.62
CA ARG A 642 2.63 -30.61 5.08
C ARG A 642 2.06 -29.25 4.68
N GLU A 643 2.84 -28.18 4.82
CA GLU A 643 2.41 -26.80 4.52
C GLU A 643 2.60 -26.38 3.05
N THR A 644 3.23 -27.22 2.21
CA THR A 644 3.33 -26.97 0.75
C THR A 644 2.59 -27.97 -0.13
N ALA A 645 1.92 -28.98 0.43
CA ALA A 645 1.06 -29.87 -0.35
C ALA A 645 -0.11 -29.11 -1.01
N GLU A 646 -0.61 -29.60 -2.14
CA GLU A 646 -1.64 -28.90 -2.94
C GLU A 646 -2.91 -28.59 -2.12
N ILE A 647 -3.48 -27.39 -2.29
CA ILE A 647 -4.81 -27.05 -1.78
C ILE A 647 -5.82 -27.27 -2.90
N GLN A 648 -6.83 -28.10 -2.63
CA GLN A 648 -7.99 -28.35 -3.49
C GLN A 648 -9.24 -27.79 -2.80
N ARG A 649 -10.30 -27.43 -3.55
CA ARG A 649 -11.61 -27.13 -2.92
C ARG A 649 -12.29 -28.42 -2.48
N PRO A 650 -13.25 -28.35 -1.53
CA PRO A 650 -14.08 -29.51 -1.16
C PRO A 650 -14.75 -30.19 -2.35
N ASP A 651 -15.16 -29.40 -3.34
CA ASP A 651 -15.92 -29.85 -4.52
C ASP A 651 -15.01 -30.31 -5.68
N ASP A 652 -13.72 -29.95 -5.65
CA ASP A 652 -12.71 -30.42 -6.62
C ASP A 652 -12.18 -31.83 -6.27
N VAL A 653 -12.56 -32.40 -5.12
CA VAL A 653 -12.09 -33.72 -4.67
C VAL A 653 -12.78 -34.82 -5.48
N CYS A 654 -12.02 -35.46 -6.37
CA CYS A 654 -12.50 -36.62 -7.12
C CYS A 654 -12.77 -37.79 -6.15
N TRP A 655 -14.02 -38.22 -6.05
CA TRP A 655 -14.44 -39.33 -5.18
C TRP A 655 -13.74 -40.66 -5.53
N ASP A 656 -13.33 -40.84 -6.80
CA ASP A 656 -12.57 -42.00 -7.24
C ASP A 656 -11.17 -42.07 -6.58
N ASP A 657 -10.52 -40.92 -6.28
CA ASP A 657 -9.21 -40.88 -5.61
C ASP A 657 -9.28 -41.25 -4.13
N ILE A 658 -10.42 -41.02 -3.47
CA ILE A 658 -10.68 -41.48 -2.10
C ILE A 658 -10.83 -43.00 -2.13
N HIS A 659 -11.72 -43.52 -2.97
CA HIS A 659 -11.96 -44.96 -3.06
C HIS A 659 -10.76 -45.75 -3.58
N ALA A 660 -9.89 -45.16 -4.42
CA ALA A 660 -8.61 -45.76 -4.82
C ALA A 660 -7.65 -45.93 -3.62
N LYS A 661 -7.62 -44.96 -2.68
CA LYS A 661 -6.78 -45.03 -1.48
C LYS A 661 -7.37 -45.98 -0.43
N GLU A 662 -8.69 -46.03 -0.28
CA GLU A 662 -9.37 -47.01 0.58
C GLU A 662 -9.19 -48.45 0.06
N ALA A 663 -9.31 -48.67 -1.26
CA ALA A 663 -9.13 -49.98 -1.89
C ALA A 663 -7.68 -50.51 -1.81
N ALA A 664 -6.69 -49.63 -1.63
CA ALA A 664 -5.30 -50.02 -1.42
C ALA A 664 -4.98 -50.46 0.03
N GLY A 665 -5.88 -50.24 1.00
CA GLY A 665 -5.65 -50.38 2.44
C GLY A 665 -5.85 -51.78 3.05
N ALA A 666 -5.48 -52.85 2.35
CA ALA A 666 -5.78 -54.23 2.79
C ALA A 666 -4.77 -54.79 3.83
N SER A 667 -5.09 -54.59 5.13
CA SER A 667 -4.78 -55.37 6.36
C SER A 667 -3.59 -56.36 6.44
N PRO A 668 -2.98 -56.50 7.63
CA PRO A 668 -3.07 -57.82 8.28
C PRO A 668 -3.60 -57.80 9.73
N ALA A 669 -4.06 -58.96 10.19
CA ALA A 669 -4.87 -59.16 11.40
C ALA A 669 -4.07 -59.49 12.68
N HIS A 670 -4.66 -59.20 13.85
CA HIS A 670 -4.94 -60.09 15.00
C HIS A 670 -5.69 -59.25 16.06
N ASP A 671 -6.93 -59.55 16.45
CA ASP A 671 -7.38 -60.64 17.34
C ASP A 671 -6.90 -60.50 18.80
N GLN A 672 -7.73 -59.95 19.69
CA GLN A 672 -8.43 -60.73 20.73
C GLN A 672 -9.47 -59.89 21.49
N GLY A 673 -10.55 -60.54 21.91
CA GLY A 673 -11.80 -59.88 22.28
C GLY A 673 -11.94 -59.34 23.71
N LEU A 674 -13.10 -58.72 23.94
CA LEU A 674 -13.85 -58.77 25.21
C LEU A 674 -15.36 -58.64 24.91
N GLN A 675 -16.20 -59.22 25.76
CA GLN A 675 -17.67 -59.30 25.61
C GLN A 675 -18.39 -58.14 26.34
N PRO A 676 -19.65 -57.84 25.99
CA PRO A 676 -20.30 -56.57 26.34
C PRO A 676 -21.00 -56.58 27.71
N ASN A 677 -21.45 -55.40 28.14
CA ASN A 677 -22.37 -55.24 29.27
C ASN A 677 -23.58 -54.37 28.81
N PRO A 678 -24.84 -54.75 29.11
CA PRO A 678 -26.03 -54.07 28.57
C PRO A 678 -26.54 -52.94 29.47
N GLY A 679 -27.17 -51.93 28.87
CA GLY A 679 -27.80 -50.82 29.61
C GLY A 679 -28.61 -49.87 28.73
N ASP A 680 -29.94 -50.02 28.82
CA ASP A 680 -31.02 -49.10 28.43
C ASP A 680 -31.64 -49.16 27.01
N GLU A 681 -32.67 -50.01 26.90
CA GLU A 681 -33.80 -49.77 26.00
C GLU A 681 -34.78 -48.74 26.61
N LYS A 682 -35.25 -47.78 25.79
CA LYS A 682 -36.65 -47.32 25.81
C LYS A 682 -37.03 -46.60 24.52
N LEU A 683 -38.24 -46.86 24.04
CA LEU A 683 -38.73 -46.48 22.71
C LEU A 683 -40.26 -46.33 22.73
N ARG A 684 -40.80 -45.52 21.79
CA ARG A 684 -42.24 -45.25 21.51
C ARG A 684 -42.85 -44.21 22.48
N ALA A 685 -43.65 -43.25 22.01
CA ALA A 685 -44.89 -43.44 21.24
C ALA A 685 -45.12 -42.44 20.07
N TYR A 686 -45.85 -42.93 19.05
CA TYR A 686 -46.98 -42.36 18.26
C TYR A 686 -47.17 -40.82 18.08
N GLU A 687 -47.79 -40.29 17.02
CA GLU A 687 -48.87 -40.79 16.13
C GLU A 687 -48.64 -40.62 14.60
N VAL A 688 -49.66 -40.90 13.77
CA VAL A 688 -49.58 -41.03 12.29
C VAL A 688 -50.81 -40.43 11.58
N ALA A 689 -50.60 -39.55 10.59
CA ALA A 689 -51.47 -39.34 9.41
C ALA A 689 -50.77 -38.42 8.37
N GLY A 690 -50.85 -38.63 7.04
CA GLY A 690 -51.42 -39.77 6.32
C GLY A 690 -51.35 -39.63 4.79
N PHE A 691 -51.60 -40.77 4.10
CA PHE A 691 -51.87 -40.96 2.65
C PHE A 691 -50.76 -40.79 1.58
N ARG A 692 -50.79 -41.77 0.65
CA ARG A 692 -50.11 -41.88 -0.66
C ARG A 692 -51.25 -42.03 -1.73
N PRO A 693 -51.13 -42.66 -2.93
CA PRO A 693 -49.97 -43.02 -3.80
C PRO A 693 -50.18 -42.81 -5.34
N PHE A 694 -49.18 -43.22 -6.16
CA PHE A 694 -49.29 -43.70 -7.57
C PHE A 694 -49.63 -42.67 -8.70
N THR A 695 -49.33 -42.88 -10.00
CA THR A 695 -48.78 -44.07 -10.73
C THR A 695 -47.93 -43.71 -11.98
N LEU A 696 -46.89 -44.52 -12.23
CA LEU A 696 -46.35 -45.04 -13.52
C LEU A 696 -46.47 -44.33 -14.89
N SER A 697 -45.28 -44.19 -15.52
CA SER A 697 -44.90 -44.67 -16.88
C SER A 697 -45.18 -43.86 -18.15
N SER A 698 -44.12 -43.70 -18.97
CA SER A 698 -44.13 -44.04 -20.40
C SER A 698 -42.73 -44.42 -20.91
N THR A 699 -42.65 -45.55 -21.61
CA THR A 699 -41.65 -46.01 -22.61
C THR A 699 -40.61 -45.00 -23.12
N CYS A 700 -39.30 -45.26 -23.08
CA CYS A 700 -38.51 -46.32 -23.78
C CYS A 700 -38.15 -45.96 -25.25
N GLY A 701 -36.85 -45.96 -25.57
CA GLY A 701 -36.29 -45.67 -26.89
C GLY A 701 -34.78 -45.96 -26.95
N THR A 702 -34.41 -47.24 -27.09
CA THR A 702 -33.02 -47.71 -27.02
C THR A 702 -32.39 -47.94 -28.40
N MET A 703 -31.14 -47.50 -28.58
CA MET A 703 -30.00 -48.22 -29.20
C MET A 703 -28.77 -47.29 -29.19
N TRP A 704 -27.67 -47.65 -28.51
CA TRP A 704 -26.55 -48.52 -28.97
C TRP A 704 -25.60 -47.84 -29.98
N SER A 705 -24.28 -48.07 -29.96
CA SER A 705 -23.34 -48.59 -28.95
C SER A 705 -21.92 -48.64 -29.53
N CYS A 706 -20.90 -48.67 -28.67
CA CYS A 706 -19.49 -48.99 -29.00
C CYS A 706 -18.73 -47.94 -29.87
N GLY A 707 -17.41 -47.84 -29.76
CA GLY A 707 -16.48 -48.53 -28.86
C GLY A 707 -15.09 -47.89 -28.85
N ALA A 708 -14.34 -48.12 -27.76
CA ALA A 708 -12.99 -47.56 -27.57
C ALA A 708 -11.92 -48.30 -28.39
N LEU A 709 -10.73 -47.71 -28.51
CA LEU A 709 -9.46 -48.43 -28.37
C LEU A 709 -8.26 -47.48 -28.13
N LEU A 710 -7.14 -48.06 -27.70
CA LEU A 710 -5.95 -47.40 -27.13
C LEU A 710 -4.95 -46.91 -28.21
N PRO A 711 -4.07 -45.94 -27.88
CA PRO A 711 -3.03 -45.46 -28.79
C PRO A 711 -1.85 -46.44 -28.90
N GLY A 712 -1.31 -46.61 -30.11
CA GLY A 712 -0.05 -47.28 -30.40
C GLY A 712 0.95 -46.34 -31.07
N SER A 713 2.24 -46.47 -30.75
CA SER A 713 3.32 -45.64 -31.27
C SER A 713 4.06 -46.30 -32.45
N ILE A 714 4.67 -45.50 -33.34
CA ILE A 714 5.89 -45.79 -34.12
C ILE A 714 6.34 -44.54 -34.92
N GLN A 715 7.56 -44.56 -35.46
CA GLN A 715 8.33 -43.39 -35.92
C GLN A 715 8.32 -43.18 -37.46
N SER A 716 8.61 -41.93 -37.91
CA SER A 716 9.81 -41.56 -38.71
C SER A 716 9.67 -40.69 -40.00
N ARG A 717 10.57 -39.68 -40.08
CA ARG A 717 11.37 -39.19 -41.24
C ARG A 717 10.75 -38.65 -42.56
N SER A 718 10.73 -37.30 -42.64
CA SER A 718 11.54 -36.43 -43.56
C SER A 718 11.22 -36.17 -45.06
N ARG A 719 11.21 -34.85 -45.38
CA ARG A 719 11.76 -34.09 -46.54
C ARG A 719 10.99 -33.84 -47.88
N GLU A 720 10.84 -32.52 -48.16
CA GLU A 720 11.10 -31.76 -49.42
C GLU A 720 10.34 -32.06 -50.74
N GLY A 721 9.76 -31.03 -51.41
CA GLY A 721 9.29 -31.14 -52.83
C GLY A 721 8.22 -30.17 -53.40
N MET A 722 8.54 -28.88 -53.56
CA MET A 722 7.89 -27.81 -54.39
C MET A 722 6.50 -27.95 -55.11
N GLN A 723 5.64 -26.95 -54.84
CA GLN A 723 4.80 -26.13 -55.77
C GLN A 723 3.78 -26.75 -56.76
N GLN A 724 2.50 -26.35 -56.63
CA GLN A 724 1.83 -25.42 -57.59
C GLN A 724 0.47 -24.88 -57.12
N ALA A 725 0.14 -23.66 -57.58
CA ALA A 725 -1.19 -22.99 -57.66
C ALA A 725 -2.00 -22.62 -56.38
N MET A 726 -2.69 -21.48 -56.50
CA MET A 726 -3.60 -20.79 -55.56
C MET A 726 -5.04 -20.77 -56.16
N PRO A 727 -6.14 -20.30 -55.49
CA PRO A 727 -6.17 -19.33 -54.37
C PRO A 727 -7.15 -19.54 -53.19
N VAL A 728 -6.77 -18.94 -52.05
CA VAL A 728 -7.60 -18.25 -51.04
C VAL A 728 -8.88 -18.93 -50.51
N ALA A 729 -8.75 -19.46 -49.28
CA ALA A 729 -9.82 -19.49 -48.28
C ALA A 729 -9.20 -19.43 -46.86
N THR A 730 -8.73 -18.25 -46.45
CA THR A 730 -8.06 -18.09 -45.14
C THR A 730 -9.09 -18.09 -44.01
N ILE A 731 -9.14 -19.17 -43.21
CA ILE A 731 -9.85 -19.15 -41.93
C ILE A 731 -9.04 -18.28 -40.96
N SER A 732 -9.38 -17.00 -40.89
CA SER A 732 -8.92 -16.12 -39.82
C SER A 732 -9.60 -16.52 -38.52
N LEU A 733 -8.81 -16.79 -37.46
CA LEU A 733 -9.32 -16.84 -36.08
C LEU A 733 -9.68 -15.42 -35.65
N ASN A 734 -10.83 -14.94 -36.12
CA ASN A 734 -11.25 -13.56 -35.93
C ASN A 734 -11.72 -13.37 -34.47
N THR A 735 -10.95 -12.58 -33.72
CA THR A 735 -11.18 -12.29 -32.30
C THR A 735 -12.58 -11.72 -32.07
N ARG A 736 -13.36 -12.33 -31.18
CA ARG A 736 -14.55 -11.68 -30.59
C ARG A 736 -14.19 -11.04 -29.24
N SER A 737 -13.94 -9.73 -29.34
CA SER A 737 -14.25 -8.68 -28.35
C SER A 737 -14.57 -9.09 -26.91
N VAL A 738 -13.75 -8.57 -25.98
CA VAL A 738 -14.04 -8.50 -24.54
C VAL A 738 -15.29 -7.66 -24.27
N GLY A 739 -16.11 -8.07 -23.30
CA GLY A 739 -17.13 -7.22 -22.66
C GLY A 739 -16.72 -6.89 -21.22
N THR A 740 -16.33 -5.65 -20.94
CA THR A 740 -15.92 -5.20 -19.61
C THR A 740 -17.08 -4.52 -18.88
N ALA A 741 -17.57 -5.10 -17.79
CA ALA A 741 -18.53 -4.45 -16.91
C ALA A 741 -17.85 -3.39 -16.04
N ILE A 742 -18.09 -2.10 -16.31
CA ILE A 742 -17.62 -0.99 -15.47
C ILE A 742 -18.67 -0.71 -14.39
N VAL A 743 -18.47 -1.25 -13.19
CA VAL A 743 -19.28 -0.92 -12.02
C VAL A 743 -18.80 0.41 -11.43
N ILE A 744 -19.48 1.51 -11.77
CA ILE A 744 -19.28 2.80 -11.10
C ILE A 744 -20.00 2.74 -9.75
N HIS A 745 -19.23 2.72 -8.66
CA HIS A 745 -19.80 2.79 -7.30
C HIS A 745 -20.53 4.12 -7.08
N ALA A 746 -21.79 4.03 -6.67
CA ALA A 746 -22.55 5.16 -6.15
C ALA A 746 -22.59 5.11 -4.62
N GLY A 747 -22.21 6.21 -3.96
CA GLY A 747 -22.55 6.49 -2.56
C GLY A 747 -21.36 6.62 -1.61
N ASN A 748 -21.12 7.86 -1.15
CA ASN A 748 -20.62 8.11 0.19
C ASN A 748 -21.08 9.50 0.67
N MET A 749 -22.03 9.55 1.61
CA MET A 749 -22.69 10.70 2.30
C MET A 749 -23.96 10.11 2.96
N ILE A 750 -24.36 10.36 4.21
CA ILE A 750 -23.98 11.35 5.23
C ILE A 750 -24.03 10.70 6.65
N THR A 751 -23.27 11.27 7.60
CA THR A 751 -23.36 10.96 9.04
C THR A 751 -24.54 11.65 9.74
N ALA A 752 -25.47 10.92 10.37
CA ALA A 752 -26.20 11.36 11.59
C ALA A 752 -27.11 10.28 12.22
N THR A 753 -27.09 10.22 13.57
CA THR A 753 -28.13 9.70 14.49
C THR A 753 -28.61 8.24 14.40
N THR A 754 -28.47 7.52 15.52
CA THR A 754 -29.03 6.19 15.84
C THR A 754 -30.57 6.17 15.74
N PRO A 755 -31.20 5.06 15.28
CA PRO A 755 -31.85 4.19 16.27
C PRO A 755 -31.94 2.67 15.93
N GLN A 756 -31.94 1.87 17.00
CA GLN A 756 -32.73 0.63 17.24
C GLN A 756 -32.74 -0.56 16.26
N ILE A 757 -32.65 -1.73 16.89
CA ILE A 757 -32.76 -3.10 16.38
C ILE A 757 -33.97 -3.33 15.46
N LEU A 758 -33.73 -4.03 14.34
CA LEU A 758 -34.73 -4.88 13.68
C LEU A 758 -34.12 -6.24 13.34
N LYS A 759 -34.57 -7.28 14.02
CA LYS A 759 -34.40 -8.67 13.56
C LYS A 759 -35.34 -8.89 12.36
N LEU A 760 -34.82 -9.49 11.29
CA LEU A 760 -35.64 -10.15 10.28
C LEU A 760 -35.15 -11.59 10.17
N GLU A 761 -35.99 -12.51 10.65
CA GLU A 761 -35.83 -13.94 10.39
C GLU A 761 -36.43 -14.23 9.01
N THR A 762 -35.75 -15.03 8.20
CA THR A 762 -36.24 -15.58 6.95
C THR A 762 -35.91 -17.06 6.89
N GLU A 763 -36.92 -17.86 6.55
CA GLU A 763 -36.87 -19.32 6.63
C GLU A 763 -36.08 -19.96 5.47
N LYS A 764 -35.77 -21.25 5.61
CA LYS A 764 -35.10 -22.03 4.56
C LYS A 764 -36.00 -22.24 3.34
N GLY A 765 -35.39 -22.30 2.16
CA GLY A 765 -35.98 -22.85 0.95
C GLY A 765 -34.90 -23.15 -0.08
N ASP A 766 -34.76 -24.43 -0.46
CA ASP A 766 -33.75 -24.90 -1.41
C ASP A 766 -34.26 -24.76 -2.86
N LEU A 767 -33.43 -24.26 -3.79
CA LEU A 767 -33.60 -24.36 -5.24
C LEU A 767 -32.22 -24.45 -5.94
N PRO A 768 -32.14 -25.03 -7.16
CA PRO A 768 -30.89 -25.60 -7.70
C PRO A 768 -30.06 -24.67 -8.59
N GLU A 769 -28.87 -25.16 -8.96
CA GLU A 769 -27.94 -24.54 -9.92
C GLU A 769 -28.37 -24.74 -11.38
N GLU A 770 -28.37 -23.66 -12.16
CA GLU A 770 -27.86 -23.56 -13.54
C GLU A 770 -27.79 -22.05 -13.87
N ALA A 771 -26.75 -21.58 -14.57
CA ALA A 771 -26.46 -20.14 -14.69
C ALA A 771 -26.37 -19.65 -16.16
N GLU A 772 -27.18 -18.64 -16.50
CA GLU A 772 -27.13 -17.93 -17.78
C GLU A 772 -26.75 -16.44 -17.60
N GLU A 773 -26.17 -15.81 -18.63
CA GLU A 773 -25.55 -14.49 -18.52
C GLU A 773 -26.56 -13.32 -18.44
N VAL A 774 -26.52 -12.57 -17.33
CA VAL A 774 -27.19 -11.26 -17.17
C VAL A 774 -26.16 -10.14 -17.15
N PHE A 775 -26.26 -9.20 -18.10
CA PHE A 775 -25.31 -8.09 -18.24
C PHE A 775 -25.80 -6.84 -17.50
N VAL A 776 -24.89 -6.13 -16.82
CA VAL A 776 -25.17 -4.84 -16.15
C VAL A 776 -24.34 -3.74 -16.79
N GLU A 777 -25.00 -2.66 -17.22
CA GLU A 777 -24.40 -1.56 -17.98
C GLU A 777 -24.81 -0.19 -17.39
N VAL A 778 -23.86 0.75 -17.32
CA VAL A 778 -24.06 2.08 -16.71
C VAL A 778 -23.86 3.16 -17.77
N VAL A 779 -24.86 4.01 -17.97
CA VAL A 779 -24.87 5.04 -19.03
C VAL A 779 -24.92 6.43 -18.42
N VAL A 780 -24.01 7.31 -18.84
CA VAL A 780 -23.87 8.69 -18.32
C VAL A 780 -24.56 9.68 -19.25
N GLY A 781 -25.67 10.27 -18.81
CA GLY A 781 -26.40 11.31 -19.55
C GLY A 781 -25.92 12.73 -19.23
N SER A 782 -25.67 13.52 -20.29
CA SER A 782 -25.29 14.94 -20.22
C SER A 782 -26.23 15.80 -21.07
N LEU A 783 -26.82 16.84 -20.49
CA LEU A 783 -27.66 17.81 -21.21
C LEU A 783 -27.52 19.20 -20.57
N LEU A 784 -27.23 20.21 -21.39
CA LEU A 784 -27.11 21.61 -21.00
C LEU A 784 -28.38 22.38 -21.38
N ALA A 785 -28.86 23.23 -20.48
CA ALA A 785 -29.83 24.29 -20.76
C ALA A 785 -29.34 25.59 -20.13
N LEU A 786 -29.36 26.69 -20.88
CA LEU A 786 -28.82 28.00 -20.50
C LEU A 786 -29.92 29.06 -20.49
N TRP A 787 -29.98 29.85 -19.40
CA TRP A 787 -30.49 31.23 -19.22
C TRP A 787 -30.77 31.44 -17.72
N GLY A 788 -30.64 32.62 -17.09
CA GLY A 788 -30.17 33.93 -17.57
C GLY A 788 -30.48 35.04 -16.53
N GLY A 789 -29.76 36.17 -16.56
CA GLY A 789 -29.89 37.31 -15.61
C GLY A 789 -28.81 37.30 -14.51
N ILE A 790 -27.91 38.29 -14.33
CA ILE A 790 -27.95 39.78 -14.35
C ILE A 790 -28.45 40.39 -13.01
N GLY A 791 -27.56 41.13 -12.33
CA GLY A 791 -27.82 41.90 -11.11
C GLY A 791 -26.57 42.64 -10.61
N ASP A 792 -26.49 43.96 -10.84
CA ASP A 792 -25.32 44.81 -10.57
C ASP A 792 -25.28 45.43 -9.15
N PHE A 793 -24.11 46.04 -8.85
CA PHE A 793 -23.75 47.12 -7.88
C PHE A 793 -22.70 46.69 -6.82
N LYS A 794 -21.49 47.29 -6.72
CA LYS A 794 -21.09 48.70 -6.35
C LYS A 794 -21.32 48.99 -4.84
N LEU A 795 -20.47 49.74 -4.10
CA LEU A 795 -19.37 50.66 -4.45
C LEU A 795 -18.48 50.99 -3.22
N ALA A 796 -17.17 51.21 -3.42
CA ALA A 796 -16.28 52.11 -2.63
C ALA A 796 -15.96 51.77 -1.13
N ASN A 797 -15.01 52.40 -0.40
CA ASN A 797 -13.96 53.39 -0.75
C ASN A 797 -12.82 53.48 0.32
N SER A 798 -11.59 53.88 -0.09
CA SER A 798 -10.60 54.70 0.70
C SER A 798 -9.98 54.15 2.01
N SER A 799 -8.83 54.59 2.58
CA SER A 799 -7.74 55.51 2.15
C SER A 799 -6.41 55.43 2.99
N LYS A 800 -5.26 55.61 2.32
CA LYS A 800 -4.04 56.43 2.66
C LYS A 800 -3.24 56.29 3.99
N ARG A 801 -1.91 56.07 3.81
CA ARG A 801 -0.71 56.70 4.48
C ARG A 801 -0.52 56.48 6.01
N SER A 802 0.65 56.69 6.65
CA SER A 802 2.01 57.18 6.30
C SER A 802 3.05 56.43 7.18
N GLN A 803 4.28 56.05 6.77
CA GLN A 803 5.52 56.81 6.46
C GLN A 803 6.41 57.16 7.69
N GLU A 804 7.74 57.24 7.48
CA GLU A 804 8.86 57.65 8.39
C GLU A 804 9.63 56.55 9.20
N ALA A 805 10.88 56.77 9.66
CA ALA A 805 12.16 56.96 8.92
C ALA A 805 13.41 57.22 9.83
N THR A 806 14.55 56.55 9.57
CA THR A 806 15.97 56.86 9.98
C THR A 806 16.90 55.83 9.29
N MET A 807 18.12 56.05 8.75
CA MET A 807 19.31 56.90 9.02
C MET A 807 20.07 56.55 10.31
N GLY A 808 21.38 56.26 10.35
CA GLY A 808 22.49 56.17 9.36
C GLY A 808 23.75 55.56 10.05
N ALA A 809 25.03 55.67 9.65
CA ALA A 809 25.76 56.14 8.45
C ALA A 809 27.28 55.76 8.57
N ASN A 810 28.09 56.03 7.53
CA ASN A 810 29.58 56.14 7.52
C ASN A 810 30.45 54.86 7.68
N SER A 811 31.70 54.74 7.16
CA SER A 811 32.44 55.49 6.11
C SER A 811 33.84 54.89 5.78
N LEU A 812 34.37 55.24 4.57
CA LEU A 812 35.78 55.33 4.07
C LEU A 812 36.16 54.27 2.99
N ARG A 813 36.52 54.64 1.73
CA ARG A 813 37.76 55.27 1.16
C ARG A 813 38.99 54.33 1.18
N CYS A 814 39.92 54.26 0.21
CA CYS A 814 40.18 54.85 -1.15
C CYS A 814 41.43 54.10 -1.74
N ASP A 815 41.84 54.01 -3.02
CA ASP A 815 41.33 54.12 -4.43
C ASP A 815 42.33 53.24 -5.28
N ASP A 816 42.70 53.29 -6.58
CA ASP A 816 42.41 54.03 -7.84
C ASP A 816 42.96 53.22 -9.07
N ALA A 817 42.66 53.64 -10.32
CA ALA A 817 43.47 53.53 -11.57
C ALA A 817 43.98 52.16 -12.16
N SER A 818 44.06 51.91 -13.48
CA SER A 818 43.56 52.64 -14.68
C SER A 818 43.67 51.87 -16.04
N ILE A 819 42.74 52.15 -16.96
CA ILE A 819 42.87 52.40 -18.44
C ILE A 819 43.44 51.33 -19.44
N LEU A 820 42.57 50.87 -20.36
CA LEU A 820 42.67 50.79 -21.86
C LEU A 820 41.59 49.80 -22.39
N CYS A 821 40.47 50.14 -23.05
CA CYS A 821 40.10 51.13 -24.09
C CYS A 821 40.48 50.73 -25.54
N TRP A 822 39.50 50.21 -26.30
CA TRP A 822 39.41 50.20 -27.78
C TRP A 822 37.92 50.13 -28.20
N THR A 823 37.50 50.94 -29.18
CA THR A 823 36.06 51.10 -29.55
C THR A 823 35.87 51.50 -31.02
N PHE A 824 35.08 50.75 -31.80
CA PHE A 824 34.36 51.12 -33.06
C PHE A 824 33.36 49.97 -33.35
N ALA A 825 32.06 50.09 -33.68
CA ALA A 825 31.23 51.08 -34.42
C ALA A 825 31.47 51.04 -35.95
N LEU A 826 30.48 51.00 -36.87
CA LEU A 826 28.99 50.97 -36.81
C LEU A 826 28.43 50.53 -38.22
N VAL A 827 27.09 50.56 -38.42
CA VAL A 827 26.33 50.51 -39.72
C VAL A 827 26.12 49.09 -40.31
N ALA A 828 24.93 48.50 -40.55
CA ALA A 828 23.49 48.86 -40.60
C ALA A 828 22.85 49.16 -41.98
N HIS A 829 21.75 48.45 -42.30
CA HIS A 829 20.64 48.79 -43.22
C HIS A 829 19.37 48.10 -42.63
N LEU A 830 18.23 48.74 -42.32
CA LEU A 830 17.25 49.48 -43.15
C LEU A 830 16.49 48.55 -44.14
N ARG A 831 15.15 48.59 -44.36
CA ARG A 831 13.91 49.18 -43.76
C ARG A 831 12.75 48.79 -44.76
N PRO A 832 11.50 49.33 -44.73
CA PRO A 832 10.52 49.55 -43.64
C PRO A 832 9.09 49.01 -43.99
N CYS A 833 8.13 49.06 -43.04
CA CYS A 833 6.77 49.66 -43.17
C CYS A 833 5.81 49.19 -42.05
N ALA A 834 4.76 49.92 -41.60
CA ALA A 834 4.63 51.37 -41.35
C ALA A 834 3.29 51.69 -40.61
N LEU A 835 3.35 52.21 -39.36
CA LEU A 835 2.29 52.98 -38.65
C LEU A 835 0.96 52.24 -38.34
N ALA A 836 0.13 52.62 -37.33
CA ALA A 836 0.12 53.78 -36.43
C ALA A 836 -0.33 53.44 -34.98
N CYS A 837 -0.41 54.47 -34.13
CA CYS A 837 -0.83 54.54 -32.71
C CYS A 837 -2.15 53.78 -32.36
N ALA A 838 -2.51 53.48 -31.10
CA ALA A 838 -2.17 54.13 -29.82
C ALA A 838 -2.45 53.24 -28.57
N ALA A 839 -2.09 53.76 -27.39
CA ALA A 839 -2.60 53.45 -26.03
C ALA A 839 -2.36 52.04 -25.39
N LEU A 840 -1.65 52.06 -24.26
CA LEU A 840 -1.69 51.08 -23.15
C LEU A 840 -2.77 51.52 -22.12
N PRO A 841 -3.18 50.72 -21.10
CA PRO A 841 -2.47 49.57 -20.52
C PRO A 841 -3.29 48.29 -20.15
N VAL A 842 -2.54 47.21 -19.92
CA VAL A 842 -2.75 46.10 -18.94
C VAL A 842 -4.19 45.62 -18.66
N ALA A 843 -4.50 44.41 -19.14
CA ALA A 843 -5.45 43.48 -18.53
C ALA A 843 -4.92 42.03 -18.69
N GLN A 844 -5.26 41.12 -17.78
CA GLN A 844 -4.70 39.76 -17.74
C GLN A 844 -5.39 38.83 -18.74
N ALA A 845 -4.61 38.17 -19.60
CA ALA A 845 -5.11 37.10 -20.47
C ALA A 845 -5.02 35.74 -19.75
N LEU A 846 -6.10 35.35 -19.05
CA LEU A 846 -6.32 33.96 -18.66
C LEU A 846 -6.70 33.14 -19.91
N PRO A 847 -6.09 31.97 -20.16
CA PRO A 847 -6.36 31.18 -21.37
C PRO A 847 -7.74 30.51 -21.29
N THR A 848 -8.70 31.01 -22.08
CA THR A 848 -10.06 30.48 -22.17
C THR A 848 -10.15 29.21 -23.02
N ARG A 849 -9.59 28.11 -22.51
CA ARG A 849 -10.00 26.74 -22.86
C ARG A 849 -10.11 25.90 -21.60
N SER A 850 -11.25 25.24 -21.41
CA SER A 850 -11.47 24.31 -20.31
C SER A 850 -10.57 23.08 -20.47
N ALA A 851 -9.53 22.97 -19.65
CA ALA A 851 -8.66 21.78 -19.58
C ALA A 851 -9.33 20.62 -18.81
N ALA A 852 -10.57 20.31 -19.17
CA ALA A 852 -11.38 19.22 -18.64
C ALA A 852 -12.19 18.62 -19.79
N PHE A 853 -12.12 17.29 -19.93
CA PHE A 853 -12.49 16.51 -21.13
C PHE A 853 -11.63 16.83 -22.38
N ASP A 854 -10.65 15.97 -22.62
CA ASP A 854 -9.90 15.93 -23.89
C ASP A 854 -10.83 15.56 -25.05
N GLY A 855 -10.56 16.09 -26.25
CA GLY A 855 -11.48 16.02 -27.40
C GLY A 855 -11.87 14.59 -27.80
N LYS A 856 -10.95 13.64 -27.59
CA LYS A 856 -11.11 12.21 -27.84
C LYS A 856 -12.28 11.55 -27.12
N PHE A 857 -12.76 12.13 -26.00
CA PHE A 857 -13.95 11.62 -25.30
C PHE A 857 -15.22 11.82 -26.15
N TRP A 858 -15.28 12.88 -26.94
CA TRP A 858 -16.40 13.16 -27.85
C TRP A 858 -16.26 12.40 -29.16
N ASP A 859 -15.05 12.26 -29.70
CA ASP A 859 -14.79 11.47 -30.92
C ASP A 859 -15.24 10.00 -30.78
N LEU A 860 -15.14 9.44 -29.56
CA LEU A 860 -15.61 8.09 -29.21
C LEU A 860 -17.14 7.95 -29.09
N LEU A 861 -17.87 9.06 -28.96
CA LEU A 861 -19.33 9.08 -28.83
C LEU A 861 -20.03 9.43 -30.16
N THR A 862 -19.29 9.80 -31.21
CA THR A 862 -19.82 10.24 -32.51
C THR A 862 -19.93 9.15 -33.57
N THR A 863 -19.86 7.86 -33.20
CA THR A 863 -19.94 6.72 -34.13
C THR A 863 -21.09 5.74 -33.81
N TRP A 864 -22.12 6.18 -33.09
CA TRP A 864 -23.32 5.40 -32.77
C TRP A 864 -24.56 6.26 -32.88
N ASP A 865 -25.61 5.77 -33.55
CA ASP A 865 -26.93 6.42 -33.57
C ASP A 865 -28.09 5.42 -33.43
N VAL A 866 -29.33 5.91 -33.47
CA VAL A 866 -30.55 5.09 -33.26
C VAL A 866 -30.75 3.99 -34.32
N THR A 867 -30.05 4.05 -35.46
CA THR A 867 -30.02 2.97 -36.46
C THR A 867 -29.25 1.76 -35.96
N ASP A 868 -28.19 1.94 -35.16
CA ASP A 868 -27.36 0.88 -34.58
C ASP A 868 -28.04 0.06 -33.47
N ILE A 869 -29.17 0.51 -32.94
CA ILE A 869 -29.99 -0.30 -32.01
C ILE A 869 -30.45 -1.57 -32.78
N PRO A 870 -30.18 -2.79 -32.29
CA PRO A 870 -30.57 -4.02 -32.98
C PRO A 870 -32.08 -4.20 -33.04
N ASP A 871 -32.55 -5.18 -33.81
CA ASP A 871 -33.93 -5.66 -33.71
C ASP A 871 -34.19 -6.23 -32.30
N LEU A 872 -35.26 -5.75 -31.67
CA LEU A 872 -35.74 -6.15 -30.34
C LEU A 872 -37.10 -6.86 -30.43
N SER A 873 -37.52 -7.28 -31.62
CA SER A 873 -38.75 -8.04 -31.84
C SER A 873 -38.84 -9.27 -30.93
N GLY A 874 -39.89 -9.32 -30.10
CA GLY A 874 -40.10 -10.39 -29.11
C GLY A 874 -39.35 -10.20 -27.78
N LYS A 875 -38.50 -9.18 -27.66
CA LYS A 875 -37.93 -8.77 -26.37
C LYS A 875 -38.92 -7.91 -25.59
N VAL A 876 -38.78 -7.91 -24.27
CA VAL A 876 -39.65 -7.20 -23.32
C VAL A 876 -38.79 -6.32 -22.42
N ALA A 877 -39.15 -5.06 -22.29
CA ALA A 877 -38.43 -4.06 -21.52
C ALA A 877 -39.30 -3.45 -20.40
N ILE A 878 -38.69 -3.12 -19.27
CA ILE A 878 -39.24 -2.22 -18.26
C ILE A 878 -38.39 -0.96 -18.24
N VAL A 879 -38.99 0.22 -18.39
CA VAL A 879 -38.28 1.51 -18.30
C VAL A 879 -38.88 2.33 -17.16
N THR A 880 -38.05 2.73 -16.19
CA THR A 880 -38.52 3.52 -15.03
C THR A 880 -38.51 5.03 -15.33
N GLY A 881 -39.57 5.72 -14.93
CA GLY A 881 -39.72 7.17 -15.12
C GLY A 881 -39.91 7.69 -16.56
N PRO A 882 -40.63 7.02 -17.48
CA PRO A 882 -40.80 7.45 -18.87
C PRO A 882 -41.84 8.60 -18.97
N THR A 883 -41.46 9.79 -18.48
CA THR A 883 -42.26 11.01 -18.62
C THR A 883 -42.03 11.60 -20.02
N VAL A 884 -43.09 12.04 -20.70
CA VAL A 884 -43.02 12.67 -22.04
C VAL A 884 -41.91 13.72 -22.11
N ASN A 885 -41.13 13.69 -23.21
CA ASN A 885 -39.92 14.49 -23.46
C ASN A 885 -38.74 14.24 -22.50
N GLY A 886 -38.80 13.20 -21.64
CA GLY A 886 -37.69 12.76 -20.80
C GLY A 886 -36.91 11.58 -21.41
N ILE A 887 -35.68 11.36 -20.95
CA ILE A 887 -34.73 10.36 -21.50
C ILE A 887 -35.37 8.98 -21.63
N GLY A 888 -35.88 8.39 -20.54
CA GLY A 888 -36.55 7.09 -20.57
C GLY A 888 -37.83 7.02 -21.44
N PHE A 889 -38.46 8.15 -21.77
CA PHE A 889 -39.56 8.16 -22.73
C PHE A 889 -39.05 8.05 -24.17
N GLU A 890 -38.00 8.79 -24.54
CA GLU A 890 -37.36 8.63 -25.85
C GLU A 890 -36.75 7.22 -26.00
N SER A 891 -36.11 6.68 -24.96
CA SER A 891 -35.66 5.28 -24.93
C SER A 891 -36.81 4.29 -25.13
N THR A 892 -37.98 4.54 -24.51
CA THR A 892 -39.20 3.74 -24.73
C THR A 892 -39.67 3.79 -26.19
N VAL A 893 -39.63 4.96 -26.82
CA VAL A 893 -40.02 5.14 -28.23
C VAL A 893 -39.08 4.37 -29.16
N GLU A 894 -37.76 4.51 -29.01
CA GLU A 894 -36.82 3.81 -29.90
C GLU A 894 -36.82 2.30 -29.68
N MET A 895 -36.96 1.82 -28.43
CA MET A 895 -37.15 0.39 -28.15
C MET A 895 -38.43 -0.16 -28.83
N SER A 896 -39.53 0.58 -28.77
CA SER A 896 -40.80 0.18 -29.40
C SER A 896 -40.72 0.21 -30.94
N ARG A 897 -40.01 1.17 -31.54
CA ARG A 897 -39.74 1.19 -32.99
C ARG A 897 -38.93 -0.01 -33.46
N LYS A 898 -38.07 -0.54 -32.59
CA LYS A 898 -37.27 -1.75 -32.83
C LYS A 898 -38.00 -3.04 -32.41
N GLY A 899 -39.33 -2.98 -32.17
CA GLY A 899 -40.17 -4.17 -31.97
C GLY A 899 -40.26 -4.70 -30.54
N ALA A 900 -39.62 -4.04 -29.55
CA ALA A 900 -39.74 -4.44 -28.15
C ALA A 900 -41.15 -4.17 -27.61
N GLN A 901 -41.64 -5.05 -26.72
CA GLN A 901 -42.78 -4.74 -25.87
C GLN A 901 -42.29 -3.98 -24.62
N VAL A 902 -42.81 -2.79 -24.35
CA VAL A 902 -42.30 -1.93 -23.27
C VAL A 902 -43.34 -1.67 -22.16
N ILE A 903 -42.95 -1.93 -20.92
CA ILE A 903 -43.69 -1.55 -19.71
C ILE A 903 -43.18 -0.17 -19.26
N LEU A 904 -44.05 0.83 -19.33
CA LEU A 904 -43.80 2.17 -18.84
C LEU A 904 -44.02 2.19 -17.33
N ALA A 905 -42.95 2.18 -16.54
CA ALA A 905 -43.01 2.09 -15.09
C ALA A 905 -42.90 3.48 -14.43
N GLY A 906 -44.00 4.01 -13.88
CA GLY A 906 -44.03 5.41 -13.40
C GLY A 906 -44.94 5.70 -12.22
N ARG A 907 -44.59 6.73 -11.45
CA ARG A 907 -45.25 7.09 -10.17
C ARG A 907 -46.64 7.71 -10.32
N SER A 908 -46.86 8.47 -11.40
CA SER A 908 -48.13 9.16 -11.68
C SER A 908 -48.86 8.46 -12.82
N GLU A 909 -50.05 7.96 -12.53
CA GLU A 909 -50.90 7.28 -13.51
C GLU A 909 -51.35 8.20 -14.64
N GLY A 910 -51.71 9.46 -14.33
CA GLY A 910 -52.05 10.46 -15.35
C GLY A 910 -50.92 10.69 -16.36
N LYS A 911 -49.69 10.93 -15.87
CA LYS A 911 -48.51 11.11 -16.74
C LYS A 911 -48.11 9.83 -17.46
N GLY A 912 -48.36 8.66 -16.86
CA GLY A 912 -48.12 7.36 -17.48
C GLY A 912 -49.06 7.08 -18.66
N GLN A 913 -50.35 7.38 -18.49
CA GLN A 913 -51.36 7.26 -19.55
C GLN A 913 -51.18 8.34 -20.64
N GLU A 914 -50.67 9.52 -20.29
CA GLU A 914 -50.24 10.55 -21.25
C GLU A 914 -49.04 10.07 -22.09
N ALA A 915 -48.00 9.51 -21.45
CA ALA A 915 -46.86 8.93 -22.13
C ALA A 915 -47.25 7.76 -23.04
N LEU A 916 -48.10 6.84 -22.58
CA LEU A 916 -48.58 5.72 -23.40
C LEU A 916 -49.34 6.20 -24.66
N LYS A 917 -50.14 7.26 -24.55
CA LYS A 917 -50.83 7.87 -25.71
C LYS A 917 -49.86 8.52 -26.69
N GLU A 918 -48.86 9.26 -26.19
CA GLU A 918 -47.86 9.90 -27.05
C GLU A 918 -46.93 8.88 -27.73
N LEU A 919 -46.61 7.77 -27.05
CA LEU A 919 -45.90 6.64 -27.62
C LEU A 919 -46.70 6.04 -28.79
N LEU A 920 -47.98 5.70 -28.58
CA LEU A 920 -48.85 5.18 -29.63
C LEU A 920 -49.10 6.19 -30.76
N ARG A 921 -49.03 7.50 -30.49
CA ARG A 921 -49.07 8.54 -31.54
C ARG A 921 -47.79 8.57 -32.39
N ARG A 922 -46.63 8.25 -31.79
CA ARG A 922 -45.31 8.22 -32.47
C ARG A 922 -44.99 6.86 -33.10
N VAL A 923 -45.59 5.78 -32.62
CA VAL A 923 -45.38 4.38 -33.02
C VAL A 923 -46.73 3.64 -32.90
N PRO A 924 -47.62 3.69 -33.90
CA PRO A 924 -48.98 3.16 -33.80
C PRO A 924 -49.09 1.68 -33.42
N ASP A 925 -48.14 0.86 -33.89
CA ASP A 925 -48.11 -0.59 -33.65
C ASP A 925 -47.31 -0.99 -32.39
N ALA A 926 -46.94 -0.03 -31.52
CA ALA A 926 -46.16 -0.29 -30.32
C ALA A 926 -46.92 -1.15 -29.31
N LYS A 927 -46.31 -2.27 -28.90
CA LYS A 927 -46.79 -3.10 -27.79
C LYS A 927 -46.35 -2.47 -26.48
N ALA A 928 -47.21 -1.69 -25.83
CA ALA A 928 -46.85 -1.02 -24.59
C ALA A 928 -47.99 -1.01 -23.56
N ASP A 929 -47.60 -1.17 -22.29
CA ASP A 929 -48.48 -1.06 -21.12
C ASP A 929 -47.91 0.02 -20.19
N PHE A 930 -48.78 0.78 -19.52
CA PHE A 930 -48.38 1.55 -18.33
C PHE A 930 -48.58 0.72 -17.06
N MET A 931 -47.62 0.76 -16.14
CA MET A 931 -47.73 0.17 -14.81
C MET A 931 -47.24 1.15 -13.74
N LYS A 932 -48.03 1.32 -12.66
CA LYS A 932 -47.71 2.25 -11.59
C LYS A 932 -46.54 1.73 -10.73
N LEU A 933 -45.47 2.52 -10.64
CA LEU A 933 -44.29 2.26 -9.81
C LEU A 933 -43.87 3.53 -9.06
N ASP A 934 -43.85 3.49 -7.74
CA ASP A 934 -43.25 4.53 -6.91
C ASP A 934 -42.01 4.00 -6.19
N LEU A 935 -40.84 4.34 -6.72
CA LEU A 935 -39.53 3.95 -6.19
C LEU A 935 -39.21 4.55 -4.81
N SER A 936 -39.95 5.59 -4.39
CA SER A 936 -39.83 6.14 -3.03
C SER A 936 -40.52 5.27 -1.96
N SER A 937 -41.25 4.23 -2.37
CA SER A 937 -41.94 3.30 -1.47
C SER A 937 -41.56 1.85 -1.74
N LEU A 938 -40.81 1.23 -0.82
CA LEU A 938 -40.36 -0.17 -0.93
C LEU A 938 -41.53 -1.16 -0.98
N LYS A 939 -42.70 -0.78 -0.43
CA LYS A 939 -43.97 -1.50 -0.58
C LYS A 939 -44.47 -1.48 -2.03
N GLN A 940 -44.54 -0.30 -2.67
CA GLN A 940 -44.98 -0.19 -4.06
C GLN A 940 -43.99 -0.82 -5.06
N VAL A 941 -42.69 -0.83 -4.74
CA VAL A 941 -41.68 -1.60 -5.53
C VAL A 941 -41.97 -3.11 -5.48
N LYS A 942 -42.28 -3.66 -4.30
CA LYS A 942 -42.67 -5.07 -4.14
C LYS A 942 -43.98 -5.40 -4.86
N GLU A 943 -44.99 -4.53 -4.73
CA GLU A 943 -46.28 -4.68 -5.42
C GLU A 943 -46.13 -4.63 -6.95
N PHE A 944 -45.32 -3.72 -7.49
CA PHE A 944 -45.02 -3.66 -8.91
C PHE A 944 -44.36 -4.95 -9.41
N ALA A 945 -43.35 -5.46 -8.71
CA ALA A 945 -42.66 -6.69 -9.10
C ALA A 945 -43.61 -7.90 -9.11
N MET A 946 -44.47 -8.06 -8.09
CA MET A 946 -45.50 -9.10 -8.07
C MET A 946 -46.50 -8.95 -9.24
N ASN A 947 -46.96 -7.72 -9.52
CA ASN A 947 -47.89 -7.44 -10.61
C ASN A 947 -47.28 -7.68 -12.00
N PHE A 948 -45.97 -7.48 -12.17
CA PHE A 948 -45.26 -7.82 -13.40
C PHE A 948 -45.15 -9.35 -13.56
N LYS A 949 -44.69 -10.06 -12.53
CA LYS A 949 -44.65 -11.54 -12.51
C LYS A 949 -46.03 -12.16 -12.82
N ALA A 950 -47.10 -11.56 -12.31
CA ALA A 950 -48.48 -12.00 -12.55
C ALA A 950 -48.91 -11.90 -14.04
N LYS A 951 -48.31 -11.00 -14.84
CA LYS A 951 -48.53 -10.95 -16.30
C LYS A 951 -47.88 -12.12 -17.07
N ARG A 952 -46.94 -12.85 -16.44
CA ARG A 952 -46.17 -13.96 -17.05
C ARG A 952 -45.48 -13.59 -18.37
N LEU A 953 -44.96 -12.37 -18.44
CA LEU A 953 -44.09 -11.92 -19.52
C LEU A 953 -42.63 -12.24 -19.16
N PRO A 954 -41.77 -12.61 -20.13
CA PRO A 954 -40.32 -12.59 -19.92
C PRO A 954 -39.85 -11.15 -19.68
N LEU A 955 -38.64 -10.96 -19.15
CA LEU A 955 -38.04 -9.66 -18.92
C LEU A 955 -36.61 -9.64 -19.44
N HIS A 956 -36.40 -8.97 -20.57
CA HIS A 956 -35.11 -8.96 -21.25
C HIS A 956 -34.28 -7.70 -21.00
N ILE A 957 -34.94 -6.58 -20.70
CA ILE A 957 -34.29 -5.28 -20.48
C ILE A 957 -34.92 -4.61 -19.26
N LEU A 958 -34.12 -4.26 -18.25
CA LEU A 958 -34.55 -3.42 -17.12
C LEU A 958 -33.76 -2.11 -17.14
N MET A 959 -34.41 -1.01 -17.51
CA MET A 959 -33.79 0.32 -17.56
C MET A 959 -34.18 1.15 -16.34
N ASN A 960 -33.28 1.17 -15.36
CA ASN A 960 -33.32 2.01 -14.16
C ASN A 960 -32.95 3.46 -14.55
N ASN A 961 -33.93 4.22 -15.03
CA ASN A 961 -33.78 5.59 -15.56
C ASN A 961 -34.38 6.68 -14.65
N ALA A 962 -35.33 6.34 -13.78
CA ALA A 962 -35.99 7.34 -12.93
C ALA A 962 -35.02 8.02 -11.95
N GLY A 963 -35.34 9.24 -11.56
CA GLY A 963 -34.61 9.93 -10.50
C GLY A 963 -35.26 11.24 -10.08
N ILE A 964 -34.78 11.77 -8.97
CA ILE A 964 -35.01 13.13 -8.50
C ILE A 964 -33.67 13.79 -8.15
N MET A 965 -33.63 15.12 -8.22
CA MET A 965 -32.43 15.93 -7.96
C MET A 965 -32.85 17.31 -7.47
N ALA A 966 -32.05 17.91 -6.58
CA ALA A 966 -32.26 19.27 -6.04
C ALA A 966 -33.62 19.50 -5.34
N ASN A 967 -34.24 18.43 -4.84
CA ASN A 967 -35.40 18.55 -3.96
C ASN A 967 -34.97 19.02 -2.55
N PRO A 968 -35.84 19.74 -1.81
CA PRO A 968 -35.68 19.93 -0.38
C PRO A 968 -35.60 18.58 0.35
N PHE A 969 -34.80 18.51 1.43
CA PHE A 969 -34.68 17.31 2.25
C PHE A 969 -36.07 16.85 2.73
N SER A 970 -36.39 15.58 2.47
CA SER A 970 -37.62 14.95 2.91
C SER A 970 -37.41 13.45 3.14
N LEU A 971 -38.26 12.86 3.98
CA LEU A 971 -38.27 11.41 4.22
C LEU A 971 -39.42 10.76 3.45
N THR A 972 -39.20 9.56 2.94
CA THR A 972 -40.25 8.75 2.31
C THR A 972 -41.17 8.10 3.34
N VAL A 973 -42.21 7.41 2.86
CA VAL A 973 -43.10 6.59 3.70
C VAL A 973 -42.36 5.50 4.50
N ASP A 974 -41.20 5.06 4.01
CA ASP A 974 -40.33 4.08 4.67
C ASP A 974 -39.26 4.75 5.58
N LYS A 975 -39.39 6.07 5.84
CA LYS A 975 -38.47 6.91 6.66
C LYS A 975 -37.03 7.05 6.12
N LEU A 976 -36.82 6.77 4.85
CA LEU A 976 -35.53 6.92 4.15
C LEU A 976 -35.43 8.32 3.52
N GLU A 977 -34.23 8.86 3.32
CA GLU A 977 -34.06 10.12 2.59
C GLU A 977 -34.59 9.96 1.15
N SER A 978 -35.42 10.91 0.71
CA SER A 978 -36.16 10.90 -0.54
C SER A 978 -35.32 10.59 -1.80
N GLN A 979 -34.18 11.25 -1.99
CA GLN A 979 -33.33 11.13 -3.18
C GLN A 979 -32.56 9.81 -3.16
N PHE A 980 -31.99 9.41 -2.02
CA PHE A 980 -31.33 8.11 -1.87
C PHE A 980 -32.31 6.93 -2.05
N ALA A 981 -33.51 7.03 -1.46
CA ALA A 981 -34.56 6.04 -1.61
C ALA A 981 -35.03 5.90 -3.07
N THR A 982 -35.36 7.03 -3.72
CA THR A 982 -35.91 7.04 -5.08
C THR A 982 -34.88 6.64 -6.13
N ASN A 983 -33.65 7.17 -6.04
CA ASN A 983 -32.65 7.00 -7.09
C ASN A 983 -31.91 5.66 -6.95
N HIS A 984 -31.62 5.21 -5.72
CA HIS A 984 -30.79 4.03 -5.47
C HIS A 984 -31.57 2.85 -4.89
N LEU A 985 -32.11 2.95 -3.68
CA LEU A 985 -32.69 1.79 -2.97
C LEU A 985 -33.91 1.19 -3.68
N GLY A 986 -34.76 2.03 -4.27
CA GLY A 986 -35.92 1.60 -5.06
C GLY A 986 -35.51 0.78 -6.29
N HIS A 987 -34.49 1.22 -7.04
CA HIS A 987 -33.98 0.50 -8.21
C HIS A 987 -33.22 -0.78 -7.83
N PHE A 988 -32.44 -0.74 -6.75
CA PHE A 988 -31.77 -1.93 -6.22
C PHE A 988 -32.78 -3.02 -5.83
N LEU A 989 -33.82 -2.65 -5.07
CA LEU A 989 -34.88 -3.57 -4.69
C LEU A 989 -35.69 -4.06 -5.91
N LEU A 990 -36.02 -3.18 -6.86
CA LEU A 990 -36.71 -3.55 -8.09
C LEU A 990 -35.91 -4.59 -8.89
N THR A 991 -34.62 -4.32 -9.10
CA THR A 991 -33.70 -5.19 -9.83
C THR A 991 -33.57 -6.54 -9.12
N LYS A 992 -33.36 -6.56 -7.80
CA LYS A 992 -33.26 -7.80 -7.02
C LYS A 992 -34.54 -8.64 -7.04
N LEU A 993 -35.72 -8.01 -7.07
CA LEU A 993 -37.00 -8.72 -7.11
C LEU A 993 -37.33 -9.28 -8.50
N LEU A 994 -36.80 -8.66 -9.57
CA LEU A 994 -37.02 -9.05 -10.96
C LEU A 994 -35.86 -9.84 -11.57
N LEU A 995 -34.81 -10.12 -10.78
CA LEU A 995 -33.64 -10.87 -11.21
C LEU A 995 -33.99 -12.28 -11.75
N PRO A 996 -34.89 -13.07 -11.13
CA PRO A 996 -35.28 -14.38 -11.68
C PRO A 996 -35.96 -14.30 -13.05
N GLU A 997 -36.67 -13.21 -13.36
CA GLU A 997 -37.27 -13.02 -14.69
C GLU A 997 -36.26 -12.52 -15.72
N LEU A 998 -35.19 -11.84 -15.30
CA LEU A 998 -34.04 -11.48 -16.14
C LEU A 998 -33.19 -12.71 -16.47
N GLU A 999 -32.89 -13.53 -15.47
CA GLU A 999 -32.15 -14.80 -15.60
C GLU A 999 -32.91 -15.77 -16.52
N ALA A 1000 -34.20 -16.02 -16.25
CA ALA A 1000 -35.06 -16.87 -17.10
C ALA A 1000 -35.42 -16.27 -18.47
N SER A 1001 -34.84 -15.13 -18.85
CA SER A 1001 -34.98 -14.48 -20.16
C SER A 1001 -33.63 -14.19 -20.82
N ALA A 1002 -32.57 -14.90 -20.44
CA ALA A 1002 -31.23 -14.66 -20.94
C ALA A 1002 -31.12 -14.83 -22.48
N PRO A 1003 -30.21 -14.11 -23.16
CA PRO A 1003 -29.41 -13.00 -22.63
C PRO A 1003 -30.29 -11.77 -22.33
N ALA A 1004 -30.11 -11.23 -21.13
CA ALA A 1004 -30.85 -10.09 -20.60
C ALA A 1004 -29.91 -8.99 -20.10
N ARG A 1005 -30.42 -7.75 -19.98
CA ARG A 1005 -29.60 -6.59 -19.59
C ARG A 1005 -30.29 -5.68 -18.58
N VAL A 1006 -29.55 -5.31 -17.53
CA VAL A 1006 -29.92 -4.22 -16.62
C VAL A 1006 -29.11 -2.97 -17.00
N VAL A 1007 -29.80 -1.88 -17.33
CA VAL A 1007 -29.19 -0.59 -17.65
C VAL A 1007 -29.51 0.38 -16.52
N THR A 1008 -28.49 0.99 -15.91
CA THR A 1008 -28.69 2.03 -14.88
C THR A 1008 -28.19 3.37 -15.40
N VAL A 1009 -29.08 4.35 -15.46
CA VAL A 1009 -28.77 5.70 -15.94
C VAL A 1009 -28.22 6.53 -14.79
N THR A 1010 -27.11 7.22 -15.04
CA THR A 1010 -26.54 8.22 -14.13
C THR A 1010 -26.29 9.53 -14.88
N SER A 1011 -25.93 10.58 -14.15
CA SER A 1011 -25.59 11.88 -14.71
C SER A 1011 -24.24 12.33 -14.19
N ALA A 1012 -23.49 13.09 -15.00
CA ALA A 1012 -22.29 13.79 -14.56
C ALA A 1012 -22.54 14.69 -13.32
N ALA A 1013 -23.79 15.09 -13.09
CA ALA A 1013 -24.22 15.81 -11.90
C ALA A 1013 -24.00 15.03 -10.58
N ALA A 1014 -23.78 13.71 -10.61
CA ALA A 1014 -23.32 12.94 -9.46
C ALA A 1014 -21.95 13.40 -8.91
N HIS A 1015 -21.14 14.08 -9.73
CA HIS A 1015 -19.86 14.68 -9.33
C HIS A 1015 -19.98 16.13 -8.81
N PHE A 1016 -21.16 16.75 -8.81
CA PHE A 1016 -21.31 18.09 -8.22
C PHE A 1016 -20.87 18.17 -6.74
N PRO A 1017 -21.08 17.17 -5.86
CA PRO A 1017 -20.53 17.21 -4.51
C PRO A 1017 -19.00 17.31 -4.47
N GLU A 1018 -18.28 16.57 -5.32
CA GLU A 1018 -16.82 16.71 -5.45
C GLU A 1018 -16.42 18.07 -6.01
N MET A 1019 -17.15 18.57 -7.01
CA MET A 1019 -16.82 19.84 -7.67
C MET A 1019 -17.10 21.04 -6.76
N MET A 1020 -18.15 20.98 -5.94
CA MET A 1020 -18.48 21.96 -4.91
C MET A 1020 -17.53 21.85 -3.71
N ALA A 1021 -17.07 20.65 -3.33
CA ALA A 1021 -16.03 20.49 -2.30
C ALA A 1021 -14.66 21.03 -2.74
N LYS A 1022 -14.40 21.09 -4.05
CA LYS A 1022 -13.19 21.69 -4.66
C LYS A 1022 -13.34 23.19 -4.96
N LEU A 1023 -14.52 23.78 -4.73
CA LEU A 1023 -14.80 25.22 -4.84
C LEU A 1023 -14.99 25.80 -3.43
N GLU A 1024 -13.99 26.51 -2.93
CA GLU A 1024 -14.05 27.21 -1.63
C GLU A 1024 -15.05 28.38 -1.66
N MET A 1025 -16.35 28.08 -1.69
CA MET A 1025 -17.43 29.03 -1.44
C MET A 1025 -17.44 29.40 0.05
N PRO A 1026 -17.20 30.66 0.43
CA PRO A 1026 -17.22 31.07 1.83
C PRO A 1026 -18.59 30.79 2.46
N ARG A 1027 -18.59 30.25 3.70
CA ARG A 1027 -19.81 29.98 4.49
C ARG A 1027 -20.48 31.30 4.93
N GLY A 1028 -21.15 31.97 3.99
CA GLY A 1028 -21.77 33.29 4.21
C GLY A 1028 -22.87 33.69 3.22
N GLN A 1029 -23.07 32.97 2.11
CA GLN A 1029 -24.16 33.23 1.15
C GLN A 1029 -24.85 31.93 0.72
N ILE A 1030 -25.82 31.49 1.53
CA ILE A 1030 -26.89 30.59 1.11
C ILE A 1030 -28.20 31.15 1.67
N SER A 1031 -29.08 31.62 0.80
CA SER A 1031 -30.45 32.10 1.08
C SER A 1031 -31.34 31.83 -0.13
#